data_AF-A0AAD5FUF5-F1
#
_entry.id   AF-A0AAD5FUF5-F1
#
_cell.length_a   1.000
_cell.length_b   1.000
_cell.length_c   1.000
_cell.angle_alpha   90.00
_cell.angle_beta   90.00
_cell.angle_gamma   90.00
#
_symmetry.space_group_name_H-M   'P 1'
#
loop_
_entity.id
_entity.type
_entity.pdbx_description
1 polymer ?
#
loop_
_entity_poly.entity_id
_entity_poly.type
_entity_poly.pdbx_seq_one_letter_code
_entity_poly.pdbx_strand_id
1 'polypeptide(L)'
;MSAWTVQVLALCVALPCLCLSTPARAQSSDNKQVICSGTQNMLSVTGSSHLQYQRMKEMYTGCQIVMGNLEVTHMEHNRDFSFLKSIREVTEILEGGVQIIQNEFLSYAPQINWLDIVKDSKAKIIIKDNGPELTKLVCAPQCNGRCFGRSRRKCCHIECAGGCTGSQDTDCFACRSFNDSGSCVPLCPQGVIYNKVTFKLEPNPNEKYQYGSVCVAQCPPNFVVDGANFVVDGGSCVSSCPSNKMEVDKKGVRREEETKWKGSKARNIGGGFKLFYHGVDGKRNGVGVILKEEYSKSVVEVKRVSDRVMIVKVEVEGMMINVISAYAPQVGCEMEEKERFWSELDEVVDGVPRKERLVIGADFNGHVGEGNRGDEEVMGRYGFKERNVEGQMVVDFAKRMEMAVVNTYFKKKEDHRVTYKSGGRCTQVDYVLCRRCNLKEIGDCKVLAGDSVARQHRMVVCRMVLEVKKKRRRVRTERRIRWWKLKEEECSVRFREEVRERLSGVKEVLDDWATTAGVMREAARKVLGVTSGNRKEDKETWWWNEEVQESIRRKRLAKQKWDRQSDEKSRQEYKEMRQQVKRDVAKAKEKAYEELYERLDTKEGEKDLYRLARQRDRAGKDVLQVRAVKDGEGNVLTSEESVLRRWREYFEQLMNEENQRERRLDDVELVKQDVDRISKEEVRAAIKRMKSGKSVGPDDIPVEAWRCLGEMAVEFLTRLFNRILEGEKMPEEWRRSVLVPIFKHKGDVQTCSNYRGIKLISHTMKLWERVVEARLREEVTICEQQYGFMPRKSTTDALFALRMLMEKYREGQKELHCVFVDLEKAYDRVPREELWYCLRKSGVSEKYVRVVQDMKSGVSEKYVRVVQDMYEGSVTAVKCAVGTTDWFRVKVGLHQGSALSPFLFAVVMDRLTDEVRQESPWIMMFADDIVICCKSREQVEESLERWRYALERRGMKLSRSKTEYMCVNEREGSGVVRLQGEELQKVEEFKYLGSIVQSNGECVREVKKRVQAGRSGWRRVTGVICDSRVSAKLKGKVYRTVVRPAMLYGLETVALSKRQVAKLEVAELKMLRFSLGVTTMNKIRNEFIRGTAHVRCFGDKVREARLRWFGHVQRRDMNYIGRRMLRMEPPGRRKRGRPRRRFMDVVREDMQCISKK
;
A
#
# COMPACT_ATOMS: atom_id res chain seq x y z
N MET A 1 -42.88 -2.28 13.15
CA MET A 1 -41.65 -1.57 13.57
C MET A 1 -40.69 -2.60 14.14
N SER A 2 -39.50 -2.79 13.57
CA SER A 2 -38.50 -3.71 14.15
C SER A 2 -37.26 -2.90 14.53
N ALA A 3 -37.05 -2.72 15.84
CA ALA A 3 -35.85 -2.12 16.38
C ALA A 3 -34.69 -3.12 16.19
N TRP A 4 -33.75 -2.80 15.33
CA TRP A 4 -32.54 -3.60 15.13
C TRP A 4 -31.38 -2.94 15.87
N THR A 5 -30.64 -3.75 16.60
CA THR A 5 -29.40 -3.30 17.25
C THR A 5 -28.28 -3.28 16.23
N VAL A 6 -27.83 -2.09 15.83
CA VAL A 6 -26.55 -1.96 15.15
C VAL A 6 -25.46 -2.04 16.23
N GLN A 7 -24.81 -3.19 16.40
CA GLN A 7 -23.57 -3.23 17.19
C GLN A 7 -22.45 -2.59 16.37
N VAL A 8 -22.29 -1.27 16.52
CA VAL A 8 -21.04 -0.61 16.13
C VAL A 8 -19.98 -1.04 17.15
N LEU A 9 -19.25 -2.10 16.84
CA LEU A 9 -18.01 -2.45 17.53
C LEU A 9 -16.95 -1.41 17.16
N ALA A 10 -17.00 -0.25 17.80
CA ALA A 10 -15.88 0.68 17.83
C ALA A 10 -14.82 0.11 18.78
N LEU A 11 -13.94 -0.75 18.25
CA LEU A 11 -12.69 -1.10 18.92
C LEU A 11 -11.74 0.11 18.77
N CYS A 12 -11.81 1.06 19.70
CA CYS A 12 -10.73 2.02 19.90
C CYS A 12 -9.65 1.32 20.72
N VAL A 13 -8.50 1.04 20.09
CA VAL A 13 -7.30 0.55 20.77
C VAL A 13 -6.39 1.76 21.00
N ALA A 14 -6.27 2.19 22.25
CA ALA A 14 -5.26 3.15 22.72
C ALA A 14 -4.43 2.49 23.84
N LEU A 15 -3.12 2.79 23.89
CA LEU A 15 -2.09 2.18 24.76
C LEU A 15 -1.09 3.26 25.21
N PRO A 16 -0.53 3.20 26.45
CA PRO A 16 0.95 3.27 26.59
C PRO A 16 1.58 2.58 27.84
N CYS A 17 2.92 2.49 27.84
CA CYS A 17 3.83 1.97 28.90
C CYS A 17 4.32 3.01 29.95
N LEU A 18 4.72 2.48 31.12
CA LEU A 18 5.59 2.95 32.23
C LEU A 18 6.67 4.04 31.93
N CYS A 19 6.72 5.17 32.68
CA CYS A 19 7.49 5.41 33.94
C CYS A 19 7.58 6.91 34.40
N LEU A 20 7.05 7.19 35.61
CA LEU A 20 7.37 8.08 36.77
C LEU A 20 8.14 9.43 36.71
N SER A 21 7.61 10.44 37.46
CA SER A 21 8.29 11.15 38.59
C SER A 21 7.29 11.93 39.51
N THR A 22 7.73 12.26 40.74
CA THR A 22 7.07 12.46 42.08
C THR A 22 6.75 13.94 42.46
N PRO A 23 6.51 14.43 43.74
CA PRO A 23 6.26 13.81 45.09
C PRO A 23 5.16 14.51 45.99
N ALA A 24 4.76 13.88 47.12
CA ALA A 24 4.59 14.49 48.48
C ALA A 24 3.96 13.51 49.53
N ARG A 25 4.32 13.70 50.81
CA ARG A 25 4.21 12.81 52.00
C ARG A 25 2.86 12.80 52.74
N ALA A 26 2.53 11.65 53.36
CA ALA A 26 2.09 11.52 54.77
C ALA A 26 2.18 10.05 55.24
N GLN A 27 2.44 9.85 56.52
CA GLN A 27 2.97 8.62 57.18
C GLN A 27 1.91 7.55 57.51
N SER A 28 2.30 6.27 57.43
CA SER A 28 2.16 5.28 58.51
C SER A 28 2.99 4.02 58.21
N SER A 29 3.56 3.47 59.27
CA SER A 29 4.56 2.39 59.37
C SER A 29 4.02 1.00 59.04
N ASP A 30 4.78 0.24 58.24
CA ASP A 30 5.17 -1.15 58.54
C ASP A 30 6.22 -1.66 57.53
N ASN A 31 7.21 -2.40 58.03
CA ASN A 31 8.47 -2.79 57.40
C ASN A 31 8.37 -3.16 55.91
N LYS A 32 8.90 -2.29 55.04
CA LYS A 32 9.13 -2.57 53.62
C LYS A 32 10.62 -2.55 53.31
N GLN A 33 11.12 -3.60 52.68
CA GLN A 33 12.45 -3.64 52.08
C GLN A 33 12.61 -2.46 51.11
N VAL A 34 13.72 -1.72 51.23
CA VAL A 34 13.96 -0.51 50.43
C VAL A 34 14.61 -0.92 49.11
N ILE A 35 13.83 -0.91 48.04
CA ILE A 35 14.24 -1.26 46.68
C ILE A 35 14.48 0.04 45.90
N CYS A 36 15.67 0.21 45.33
CA CYS A 36 16.01 1.36 44.49
C CYS A 36 16.14 0.95 43.03
N SER A 37 15.73 1.82 42.13
CA SER A 37 15.96 1.63 40.69
C SER A 37 17.43 1.92 40.36
N GLY A 38 18.09 1.02 39.62
CA GLY A 38 19.41 1.28 39.06
C GLY A 38 19.34 2.17 37.81
N THR A 39 20.49 2.47 37.20
CA THR A 39 20.63 3.35 36.03
C THR A 39 20.25 2.64 34.71
N GLN A 40 19.89 3.41 33.68
CA GLN A 40 19.58 2.93 32.31
C GLN A 40 20.65 3.32 31.28
N ASN A 41 21.94 3.07 31.56
CA ASN A 41 23.08 3.29 30.64
C ASN A 41 23.11 4.65 29.92
N MET A 42 22.73 5.74 30.61
CA MET A 42 22.70 7.10 30.07
C MET A 42 22.97 8.13 31.18
N LEU A 43 24.16 8.12 31.78
CA LEU A 43 24.71 9.36 32.35
C LEU A 43 25.55 10.05 31.28
N SER A 44 24.93 11.01 30.59
CA SER A 44 25.65 12.05 29.87
C SER A 44 26.48 12.86 30.87
N VAL A 45 27.81 12.70 30.80
CA VAL A 45 28.81 13.42 31.62
C VAL A 45 28.61 14.93 31.46
N THR A 46 27.97 15.56 32.45
CA THR A 46 27.79 17.01 32.54
C THR A 46 27.79 17.46 34.01
N GLY A 47 28.78 17.01 34.79
CA GLY A 47 28.94 17.43 36.19
C GLY A 47 30.28 17.01 36.81
N SER A 48 30.71 17.69 37.88
CA SER A 48 31.94 17.39 38.63
C SER A 48 31.83 16.10 39.47
N SER A 49 32.98 15.48 39.79
CA SER A 49 33.09 14.29 40.68
C SER A 49 32.31 14.46 41.99
N HIS A 50 32.25 15.69 42.51
CA HIS A 50 31.52 16.04 43.72
C HIS A 50 30.00 15.92 43.57
N LEU A 51 29.46 16.37 42.44
CA LEU A 51 28.01 16.33 42.17
C LEU A 51 27.54 14.90 41.89
N GLN A 52 28.40 14.09 41.25
CA GLN A 52 28.12 12.68 41.01
C GLN A 52 28.11 11.87 42.32
N TYR A 53 29.07 12.14 43.23
CA TYR A 53 29.12 11.52 44.56
C TYR A 53 27.88 11.86 45.41
N GLN A 54 27.45 13.13 45.44
CA GLN A 54 26.24 13.53 46.18
C GLN A 54 24.98 12.83 45.64
N ARG A 55 24.79 12.76 44.31
CA ARG A 55 23.63 12.07 43.71
C ARG A 55 23.60 10.58 44.01
N MET A 56 24.75 9.92 44.03
CA MET A 56 24.83 8.52 44.42
C MET A 56 24.50 8.33 45.90
N LYS A 57 25.03 9.20 46.76
CA LYS A 57 24.71 9.20 48.19
C LYS A 57 23.22 9.37 48.40
N GLU A 58 22.58 10.32 47.74
CA GLU A 58 21.12 10.51 47.82
C GLU A 58 20.31 9.33 47.29
N MET A 59 20.71 8.73 46.16
CA MET A 59 19.93 7.63 45.55
C MET A 59 20.02 6.32 46.31
N TYR A 60 21.16 6.02 46.94
CA TYR A 60 21.45 4.67 47.43
C TYR A 60 21.67 4.58 48.94
N THR A 61 21.70 5.70 49.68
CA THR A 61 21.74 5.67 51.15
C THR A 61 20.50 4.96 51.69
N GLY A 62 20.72 3.85 52.43
CA GLY A 62 19.63 3.07 53.03
C GLY A 62 18.95 2.09 52.06
N CYS A 63 19.48 1.94 50.85
CA CYS A 63 18.96 0.99 49.86
C CYS A 63 19.40 -0.45 50.17
N GLN A 64 18.52 -1.44 49.97
CA GLN A 64 18.82 -2.86 50.19
C GLN A 64 18.90 -3.70 48.91
N ILE A 65 18.10 -3.39 47.87
CA ILE A 65 18.11 -4.11 46.58
C ILE A 65 18.10 -3.08 45.45
N VAL A 66 19.03 -3.21 44.48
CA VAL A 66 19.08 -2.32 43.30
C VAL A 66 18.53 -3.05 42.07
N MET A 67 17.37 -2.60 41.60
CA MET A 67 16.70 -3.10 40.39
C MET A 67 17.19 -2.32 39.17
N GLY A 68 18.33 -2.73 38.63
CA GLY A 68 19.02 -2.08 37.50
C GLY A 68 20.53 -1.98 37.73
N ASN A 69 21.23 -1.17 36.92
CA ASN A 69 22.69 -1.03 37.01
C ASN A 69 23.14 -0.13 38.17
N LEU A 70 24.24 -0.46 38.85
CA LEU A 70 24.90 0.41 39.83
C LEU A 70 26.23 0.91 39.25
N GLU A 71 26.23 2.12 38.68
CA GLU A 71 27.40 2.71 38.01
C GLU A 71 28.19 3.64 38.95
N VAL A 72 29.41 3.26 39.33
CA VAL A 72 30.34 4.08 40.13
C VAL A 72 31.53 4.51 39.25
N THR A 73 31.40 5.64 38.55
CA THR A 73 32.41 6.13 37.60
C THR A 73 32.90 7.54 37.98
N HIS A 74 34.10 7.94 37.56
CA HIS A 74 34.64 9.30 37.73
C HIS A 74 34.70 9.83 39.19
N MET A 75 35.19 9.03 40.15
CA MET A 75 35.28 9.39 41.58
C MET A 75 36.71 9.63 42.07
N GLU A 76 36.90 10.60 42.97
CA GLU A 76 38.16 10.85 43.69
C GLU A 76 38.38 9.81 44.80
N HIS A 77 39.63 9.42 45.02
CA HIS A 77 40.03 8.24 45.80
C HIS A 77 39.82 8.38 47.32
N ASN A 78 39.48 9.57 47.80
CA ASN A 78 39.36 9.93 49.21
C ASN A 78 37.90 10.12 49.67
N ARG A 79 36.91 9.65 48.91
CA ARG A 79 35.49 9.83 49.20
C ARG A 79 34.85 8.62 49.87
N ASP A 80 34.02 8.86 50.87
CA ASP A 80 33.42 7.82 51.71
C ASP A 80 32.14 7.21 51.10
N PHE A 81 32.19 5.97 50.65
CA PHE A 81 31.04 5.25 50.07
C PHE A 81 30.29 4.36 51.07
N SER A 82 30.50 4.56 52.38
CA SER A 82 29.86 3.80 53.46
C SER A 82 28.34 3.65 53.33
N PHE A 83 27.66 4.62 52.70
CA PHE A 83 26.23 4.59 52.44
C PHE A 83 25.75 3.47 51.51
N LEU A 84 26.64 2.84 50.72
CA LEU A 84 26.32 1.69 49.87
C LEU A 84 26.38 0.36 50.61
N LYS A 85 26.91 0.32 51.85
CA LYS A 85 27.08 -0.91 52.64
C LYS A 85 25.75 -1.63 52.93
N SER A 86 24.60 -0.95 52.82
CA SER A 86 23.28 -1.54 53.06
C SER A 86 22.74 -2.41 51.92
N ILE A 87 23.35 -2.37 50.73
CA ILE A 87 22.89 -3.09 49.53
C ILE A 87 23.29 -4.57 49.60
N ARG A 88 22.33 -5.47 49.38
CA ARG A 88 22.50 -6.93 49.50
C ARG A 88 22.37 -7.69 48.18
N GLU A 89 21.62 -7.19 47.20
CA GLU A 89 21.43 -7.82 45.87
C GLU A 89 21.50 -6.79 44.72
N VAL A 90 22.15 -7.17 43.61
CA VAL A 90 22.22 -6.43 42.35
C VAL A 90 21.94 -7.38 41.18
N THR A 91 21.03 -7.01 40.28
CA THR A 91 20.47 -7.93 39.26
C THR A 91 21.32 -8.15 38.00
N GLU A 92 22.17 -7.20 37.57
CA GLU A 92 23.02 -7.34 36.36
C GLU A 92 24.17 -6.32 36.37
N ILE A 93 25.34 -6.65 35.78
CA ILE A 93 26.44 -5.69 35.51
C ILE A 93 26.74 -5.76 34.00
N LEU A 94 26.51 -4.66 33.27
CA LEU A 94 26.74 -4.61 31.81
C LEU A 94 27.75 -3.51 31.46
N GLU A 95 28.88 -3.95 30.89
CA GLU A 95 30.04 -3.18 30.39
C GLU A 95 30.89 -2.44 31.45
N GLY A 96 32.15 -2.91 31.60
CA GLY A 96 33.16 -2.33 32.49
C GLY A 96 34.04 -3.41 33.14
N GLY A 97 35.25 -3.04 33.61
CA GLY A 97 36.09 -3.91 34.45
C GLY A 97 35.58 -3.93 35.89
N VAL A 98 35.63 -5.09 36.56
CA VAL A 98 35.20 -5.24 37.96
C VAL A 98 36.37 -4.92 38.88
N GLN A 99 36.28 -3.88 39.71
CA GLN A 99 37.30 -3.55 40.71
C GLN A 99 36.69 -3.53 42.12
N ILE A 100 37.09 -4.45 42.98
CA ILE A 100 36.59 -4.59 44.36
C ILE A 100 37.79 -4.65 45.31
N ILE A 101 38.02 -3.59 46.08
CA ILE A 101 39.19 -3.49 46.96
C ILE A 101 38.75 -3.09 48.37
N GLN A 102 39.31 -3.70 49.43
CA GLN A 102 39.12 -3.33 50.84
C GLN A 102 37.67 -3.47 51.38
N ASN A 103 36.92 -4.45 50.91
CA ASN A 103 35.58 -4.76 51.39
C ASN A 103 35.60 -5.90 52.43
N GLU A 104 35.64 -5.52 53.71
CA GLU A 104 35.68 -6.41 54.87
C GLU A 104 34.51 -7.42 54.96
N PHE A 105 33.42 -7.21 54.21
CA PHE A 105 32.23 -8.07 54.23
C PHE A 105 32.10 -8.98 53.00
N LEU A 106 32.95 -8.83 51.98
CA LEU A 106 32.82 -9.54 50.70
C LEU A 106 33.86 -10.67 50.54
N SER A 107 33.79 -11.65 51.44
CA SER A 107 34.74 -12.75 51.66
C SER A 107 34.92 -13.78 50.52
N TYR A 108 34.05 -13.79 49.51
CA TYR A 108 34.01 -14.81 48.45
C TYR A 108 34.26 -14.23 47.05
N ALA A 109 34.54 -12.92 46.97
CA ALA A 109 34.77 -12.22 45.71
C ALA A 109 35.86 -12.86 44.82
N PRO A 110 37.00 -13.38 45.35
CA PRO A 110 38.02 -14.01 44.51
C PRO A 110 37.61 -15.34 43.86
N GLN A 111 36.50 -15.95 44.29
CA GLN A 111 36.11 -17.33 43.92
C GLN A 111 34.95 -17.39 42.92
N ILE A 112 34.36 -16.25 42.58
CA ILE A 112 33.33 -16.13 41.54
C ILE A 112 34.03 -16.05 40.18
N ASN A 113 33.60 -16.84 39.20
CA ASN A 113 34.12 -16.75 37.82
C ASN A 113 33.50 -15.56 37.11
N TRP A 114 34.01 -14.37 37.40
CA TRP A 114 33.48 -13.11 36.90
C TRP A 114 33.46 -13.02 35.36
N LEU A 115 34.30 -13.78 34.65
CA LEU A 115 34.29 -13.82 33.18
C LEU A 115 33.05 -14.49 32.58
N ASP A 116 32.33 -15.31 33.36
CA ASP A 116 31.06 -15.91 32.92
C ASP A 116 29.86 -14.96 33.13
N ILE A 117 30.07 -13.91 33.94
CA ILE A 117 29.07 -12.89 34.27
C ILE A 117 29.30 -11.63 33.42
N VAL A 118 30.56 -11.29 33.13
CA VAL A 118 30.93 -10.12 32.33
C VAL A 118 30.97 -10.49 30.84
N LYS A 119 30.14 -9.82 30.03
CA LYS A 119 29.92 -10.16 28.61
C LYS A 119 31.14 -9.95 27.70
N ASP A 120 32.14 -9.17 28.13
CA ASP A 120 33.41 -8.94 27.42
C ASP A 120 34.56 -9.65 28.14
N SER A 121 35.10 -10.69 27.50
CA SER A 121 36.17 -11.54 28.04
C SER A 121 37.53 -10.83 28.20
N LYS A 122 37.66 -9.58 27.74
CA LYS A 122 38.89 -8.77 27.86
C LYS A 122 38.84 -7.75 29.00
N ALA A 123 37.74 -7.65 29.74
CA ALA A 123 37.59 -6.70 30.83
C ALA A 123 38.54 -7.01 32.01
N LYS A 124 39.20 -5.98 32.56
CA LYS A 124 40.20 -6.13 33.63
C LYS A 124 39.50 -6.25 34.99
N ILE A 125 39.64 -7.40 35.65
CA ILE A 125 39.05 -7.69 36.97
C ILE A 125 40.15 -7.54 38.04
N ILE A 126 39.93 -6.70 39.05
CA ILE A 126 40.90 -6.41 40.14
C ILE A 126 40.19 -6.58 41.48
N ILE A 127 40.57 -7.61 42.25
CA ILE A 127 39.98 -7.92 43.57
C ILE A 127 41.10 -7.96 44.60
N LYS A 128 41.06 -7.13 45.66
CA LYS A 128 42.09 -7.08 46.71
C LYS A 128 41.52 -6.83 48.11
N ASP A 129 42.09 -7.43 49.15
CA ASP A 129 41.84 -7.13 50.57
C ASP A 129 40.35 -7.17 51.01
N ASN A 130 39.56 -8.17 50.59
CA ASN A 130 38.13 -8.30 50.94
C ASN A 130 37.84 -9.54 51.83
N GLY A 131 37.15 -9.37 52.97
CA GLY A 131 36.54 -10.36 53.90
C GLY A 131 37.31 -11.64 54.32
N PRO A 132 36.89 -12.39 55.37
CA PRO A 132 37.62 -13.58 55.83
C PRO A 132 37.43 -14.80 54.91
N GLU A 133 38.52 -15.45 54.49
CA GLU A 133 38.55 -16.59 53.56
C GLU A 133 37.84 -17.85 54.12
N LEU A 134 36.61 -18.14 53.66
CA LEU A 134 35.82 -19.29 54.13
C LEU A 134 35.75 -20.48 53.15
N THR A 135 36.67 -20.57 52.19
CA THR A 135 36.75 -21.69 51.25
C THR A 135 38.20 -22.03 51.00
N LYS A 136 38.66 -23.20 51.48
CA LYS A 136 40.04 -23.65 51.30
C LYS A 136 40.18 -24.40 49.98
N LEU A 137 41.23 -24.11 49.21
CA LEU A 137 41.63 -24.85 48.00
C LEU A 137 42.00 -26.33 48.28
N VAL A 138 42.22 -26.71 49.54
CA VAL A 138 42.57 -28.08 49.96
C VAL A 138 41.40 -28.73 50.71
N CYS A 139 40.62 -29.50 49.96
CA CYS A 139 39.50 -30.30 50.46
C CYS A 139 39.91 -31.77 50.73
N ALA A 140 39.02 -32.54 51.37
CA ALA A 140 39.20 -34.00 51.38
C ALA A 140 39.28 -34.49 49.91
N PRO A 141 40.14 -35.49 49.58
CA PRO A 141 40.37 -35.90 48.19
C PRO A 141 39.11 -36.34 47.45
N GLN A 142 38.07 -36.77 48.19
CA GLN A 142 36.79 -37.19 47.61
C GLN A 142 35.79 -36.04 47.38
N CYS A 143 36.11 -34.79 47.78
CA CYS A 143 35.24 -33.64 47.49
C CYS A 143 35.49 -33.13 46.07
N ASN A 144 34.46 -32.62 45.38
CA ASN A 144 34.57 -31.96 44.06
C ASN A 144 35.18 -30.54 44.12
N GLY A 145 36.22 -30.34 44.94
CA GLY A 145 36.97 -29.07 45.05
C GLY A 145 36.29 -27.96 45.85
N ARG A 146 35.15 -28.23 46.50
CA ARG A 146 34.41 -27.24 47.33
C ARG A 146 34.05 -27.83 48.69
N CYS A 147 34.55 -27.22 49.76
CA CYS A 147 34.38 -27.67 51.13
C CYS A 147 34.69 -26.54 52.11
N PHE A 148 34.24 -26.70 53.36
CA PHE A 148 34.62 -25.83 54.48
C PHE A 148 35.58 -26.53 55.45
N GLY A 149 36.08 -27.73 55.13
CA GLY A 149 37.09 -28.45 55.91
C GLY A 149 37.64 -29.72 55.24
N ARG A 150 38.67 -30.34 55.85
CA ARG A 150 39.42 -31.50 55.29
C ARG A 150 38.77 -32.87 55.54
N SER A 151 37.62 -32.93 56.20
CA SER A 151 36.90 -34.19 56.49
C SER A 151 35.81 -34.44 55.45
N ARG A 152 35.54 -35.72 55.12
CA ARG A 152 34.53 -36.11 54.13
C ARG A 152 33.12 -35.60 54.44
N ARG A 153 32.79 -35.40 55.72
CA ARG A 153 31.50 -34.82 56.15
C ARG A 153 31.40 -33.30 55.99
N LYS A 154 32.49 -32.64 55.58
CA LYS A 154 32.57 -31.18 55.36
C LYS A 154 32.70 -30.82 53.88
N CYS A 155 32.50 -31.79 52.98
CA CYS A 155 32.34 -31.51 51.55
C CYS A 155 30.99 -30.85 51.31
N CYS A 156 30.93 -29.89 50.39
CA CYS A 156 29.63 -29.42 49.92
C CYS A 156 28.92 -30.50 49.11
N HIS A 157 27.59 -30.45 49.11
CA HIS A 157 26.80 -31.26 48.19
C HIS A 157 27.18 -30.97 46.74
N ILE A 158 27.18 -32.01 45.89
CA ILE A 158 27.73 -31.94 44.52
C ILE A 158 26.99 -30.93 43.62
N GLU A 159 25.73 -30.66 43.92
CA GLU A 159 24.88 -29.72 43.20
C GLU A 159 24.97 -28.28 43.75
N CYS A 160 25.89 -27.95 44.67
CA CYS A 160 26.08 -26.57 45.15
C CYS A 160 26.98 -25.74 44.20
N ALA A 161 26.45 -24.65 43.65
CA ALA A 161 27.15 -23.75 42.73
C ALA A 161 27.90 -22.58 43.40
N GLY A 162 27.47 -22.12 44.57
CA GLY A 162 27.98 -20.89 45.21
C GLY A 162 28.66 -21.07 46.57
N GLY A 163 28.88 -22.32 47.02
CA GLY A 163 29.32 -22.65 48.38
C GLY A 163 28.18 -23.27 49.22
N CYS A 164 28.50 -23.72 50.43
CA CYS A 164 27.54 -24.41 51.30
C CYS A 164 27.90 -24.23 52.80
N THR A 165 26.92 -24.45 53.67
CA THR A 165 27.13 -24.59 55.13
C THR A 165 27.32 -26.04 55.59
N GLY A 166 27.09 -27.03 54.72
CA GLY A 166 27.00 -28.45 55.07
C GLY A 166 26.99 -29.38 53.86
N SER A 167 26.94 -30.69 54.11
CA SER A 167 27.01 -31.70 53.06
C SER A 167 25.66 -32.13 52.50
N GLN A 168 24.54 -31.61 53.05
CA GLN A 168 23.20 -31.90 52.55
C GLN A 168 22.86 -30.99 51.37
N ASP A 169 21.91 -31.43 50.55
CA ASP A 169 21.42 -30.69 49.38
C ASP A 169 20.71 -29.39 49.74
N THR A 170 20.17 -29.28 50.95
CA THR A 170 19.58 -28.06 51.54
C THR A 170 20.60 -27.06 52.06
N ASP A 171 21.83 -27.48 52.28
CA ASP A 171 22.88 -26.64 52.88
C ASP A 171 23.65 -25.82 51.83
N CYS A 172 23.20 -25.85 50.57
CA CYS A 172 23.78 -25.09 49.48
C CYS A 172 23.32 -23.63 49.51
N PHE A 173 24.26 -22.70 49.33
CA PHE A 173 23.90 -21.28 49.14
C PHE A 173 23.28 -20.99 47.78
N ALA A 174 23.64 -21.77 46.75
CA ALA A 174 23.05 -21.70 45.42
C ALA A 174 23.12 -23.07 44.73
N CYS A 175 22.07 -23.42 43.97
CA CYS A 175 22.00 -24.68 43.24
C CYS A 175 22.64 -24.57 41.85
N ARG A 176 23.28 -25.65 41.41
CA ARG A 176 23.91 -25.76 40.10
C ARG A 176 22.90 -25.92 38.97
N SER A 177 21.83 -26.67 39.21
CA SER A 177 20.82 -26.98 38.21
C SER A 177 19.45 -26.44 38.65
N PHE A 178 18.82 -27.06 39.66
CA PHE A 178 17.51 -26.65 40.14
C PHE A 178 17.41 -26.63 41.66
N ASN A 179 16.61 -25.71 42.19
CA ASN A 179 16.17 -25.70 43.58
C ASN A 179 14.76 -26.29 43.65
N ASP A 180 14.58 -27.40 44.36
CA ASP A 180 13.27 -27.89 44.75
C ASP A 180 13.05 -27.68 46.25
N SER A 181 12.22 -26.70 46.59
CA SER A 181 11.76 -26.46 47.96
C SER A 181 12.88 -26.31 49.00
N GLY A 182 14.03 -25.77 48.60
CA GLY A 182 15.21 -25.55 49.44
C GLY A 182 16.36 -26.52 49.16
N SER A 183 16.11 -27.64 48.48
CA SER A 183 17.12 -28.66 48.14
C SER A 183 17.63 -28.48 46.72
N CYS A 184 18.95 -28.54 46.54
CA CYS A 184 19.56 -28.52 45.21
C CYS A 184 19.51 -29.89 44.54
N VAL A 185 18.73 -29.98 43.46
CA VAL A 185 18.50 -31.21 42.70
C VAL A 185 18.97 -31.06 41.25
N PRO A 186 19.45 -32.15 40.62
CA PRO A 186 19.93 -32.11 39.24
C PRO A 186 18.80 -31.98 38.21
N LEU A 187 17.59 -32.51 38.52
CA LEU A 187 16.40 -32.49 37.66
C LEU A 187 15.14 -32.41 38.52
N CYS A 188 14.10 -31.71 38.03
CA CYS A 188 12.80 -31.67 38.70
C CYS A 188 12.06 -33.02 38.60
N PRO A 189 11.25 -33.41 39.61
CA PRO A 189 10.45 -34.63 39.59
C PRO A 189 9.55 -34.77 38.35
N GLN A 190 9.78 -35.81 37.55
CA GLN A 190 9.05 -36.04 36.29
C GLN A 190 7.70 -36.71 36.50
N GLY A 191 6.76 -36.51 35.55
CA GLY A 191 5.37 -36.97 35.63
C GLY A 191 5.13 -38.48 35.55
N VAL A 192 6.17 -39.28 35.25
CA VAL A 192 6.09 -40.74 35.26
C VAL A 192 7.29 -41.34 35.99
N ILE A 193 7.03 -42.38 36.77
CA ILE A 193 8.03 -43.17 37.50
C ILE A 193 7.92 -44.62 37.08
N TYR A 194 9.06 -45.26 36.85
CA TYR A 194 9.11 -46.66 36.46
C TYR A 194 8.94 -47.55 37.70
N ASN A 195 7.80 -48.23 37.79
CA ASN A 195 7.53 -49.18 38.86
C ASN A 195 8.22 -50.51 38.53
N LYS A 196 9.23 -50.85 39.34
CA LYS A 196 10.06 -52.05 39.13
C LYS A 196 9.36 -53.37 39.47
N VAL A 197 8.22 -53.32 40.15
CA VAL A 197 7.43 -54.52 40.50
C VAL A 197 6.45 -54.86 39.37
N THR A 198 5.82 -53.84 38.78
CA THR A 198 4.87 -54.00 37.67
C THR A 198 5.52 -53.88 36.29
N PHE A 199 6.81 -53.52 36.24
CA PHE A 199 7.61 -53.26 35.03
C PHE A 199 6.94 -52.27 34.06
N LYS A 200 6.20 -51.30 34.60
CA LYS A 200 5.45 -50.31 33.83
C LYS A 200 5.76 -48.90 34.34
N LEU A 201 5.66 -47.94 33.42
CA LEU A 201 5.70 -46.52 33.75
C LEU A 201 4.35 -46.14 34.36
N GLU A 202 4.37 -45.72 35.62
CA GLU A 202 3.20 -45.29 36.37
C GLU A 202 3.27 -43.77 36.62
N PRO A 203 2.14 -43.07 36.74
CA PRO A 203 2.11 -41.64 37.01
C PRO A 203 2.79 -41.31 38.35
N ASN A 204 3.65 -40.29 38.37
CA ASN A 204 4.32 -39.84 39.59
C ASN A 204 3.44 -38.82 40.35
N PRO A 205 2.96 -39.14 41.57
CA PRO A 205 2.14 -38.21 42.34
C PRO A 205 2.90 -36.95 42.83
N ASN A 206 4.23 -36.96 42.78
CA ASN A 206 5.09 -35.84 43.19
C ASN A 206 5.64 -35.03 42.00
N GLU A 207 4.99 -35.08 40.83
CA GLU A 207 5.40 -34.33 39.64
C GLU A 207 5.56 -32.82 39.90
N LYS A 208 6.64 -32.23 39.38
CA LYS A 208 6.86 -30.78 39.39
C LYS A 208 7.43 -30.31 38.06
N TYR A 209 7.07 -29.09 37.68
CA TYR A 209 7.52 -28.46 36.45
C TYR A 209 8.79 -27.62 36.67
N GLN A 210 9.66 -27.60 35.68
CA GLN A 210 10.81 -26.71 35.65
C GLN A 210 10.37 -25.27 35.34
N TYR A 211 10.73 -24.32 36.23
CA TYR A 211 10.52 -22.88 36.03
C TYR A 211 11.82 -22.11 36.33
N GLY A 212 12.59 -21.83 35.27
CA GLY A 212 13.95 -21.30 35.42
C GLY A 212 14.85 -22.31 36.14
N SER A 213 15.50 -21.88 37.22
CA SER A 213 16.33 -22.71 38.10
C SER A 213 15.57 -23.23 39.33
N VAL A 214 14.23 -23.21 39.34
CA VAL A 214 13.41 -23.65 40.47
C VAL A 214 12.34 -24.64 40.00
N CYS A 215 12.06 -25.68 40.78
CA CYS A 215 10.99 -26.64 40.53
C CYS A 215 9.68 -26.18 41.19
N VAL A 216 8.59 -26.17 40.43
CA VAL A 216 7.27 -25.73 40.91
C VAL A 216 6.20 -26.78 40.67
N ALA A 217 5.38 -27.08 41.68
CA ALA A 217 4.31 -28.08 41.57
C ALA A 217 3.21 -27.66 40.59
N GLN A 218 3.00 -26.36 40.42
CA GLN A 218 2.07 -25.79 39.45
C GLN A 218 2.73 -24.59 38.77
N CYS A 219 2.64 -24.48 37.45
CA CYS A 219 3.15 -23.31 36.75
C CYS A 219 2.35 -22.05 37.19
N PRO A 220 3.00 -20.91 37.46
CA PRO A 220 2.33 -19.71 37.93
C PRO A 220 1.20 -19.23 36.99
N PRO A 221 0.07 -18.74 37.54
CA PRO A 221 -1.04 -18.23 36.75
C PRO A 221 -0.57 -16.97 36.02
N ASN A 222 -0.60 -17.05 34.68
CA ASN A 222 -0.15 -16.10 33.63
C ASN A 222 0.68 -16.81 32.54
N PHE A 223 1.03 -18.10 32.73
CA PHE A 223 1.80 -18.88 31.75
C PHE A 223 1.28 -20.30 31.45
N VAL A 224 0.06 -20.68 31.88
CA VAL A 224 -0.62 -21.91 31.40
C VAL A 224 -2.12 -21.66 31.19
N VAL A 225 -2.64 -22.20 30.08
CA VAL A 225 -4.04 -22.23 29.66
C VAL A 225 -4.72 -23.44 30.29
N ASP A 226 -5.82 -23.26 31.02
CA ASP A 226 -6.62 -24.40 31.49
C ASP A 226 -7.78 -24.68 30.54
N GLY A 227 -7.98 -25.97 30.22
CA GLY A 227 -9.09 -26.48 29.42
C GLY A 227 -8.82 -27.48 28.29
N ALA A 228 -7.87 -28.41 28.50
CA ALA A 228 -7.73 -29.74 27.86
C ALA A 228 -7.25 -29.84 26.38
N ASN A 229 -5.97 -29.57 26.14
CA ASN A 229 -4.98 -30.52 25.61
C ASN A 229 -3.60 -29.82 25.49
N PHE A 230 -2.63 -30.36 26.22
CA PHE A 230 -1.37 -29.74 26.60
C PHE A 230 -0.40 -29.43 25.44
N VAL A 231 0.32 -28.31 25.55
CA VAL A 231 1.70 -28.21 25.08
C VAL A 231 2.57 -27.96 26.31
N VAL A 232 2.81 -29.02 27.07
CA VAL A 232 4.00 -29.11 27.92
C VAL A 232 5.05 -29.75 27.03
N ASP A 233 6.17 -29.07 26.78
CA ASP A 233 7.33 -29.75 26.20
C ASP A 233 8.09 -30.37 27.38
N GLY A 234 7.87 -31.67 27.62
CA GLY A 234 8.65 -32.50 28.54
C GLY A 234 8.94 -31.90 29.93
N GLY A 235 7.92 -31.49 30.70
CA GLY A 235 8.06 -31.14 32.13
C GLY A 235 8.51 -29.70 32.44
N SER A 236 8.41 -28.74 31.51
CA SER A 236 8.85 -27.35 31.74
C SER A 236 7.75 -26.30 31.45
N CYS A 237 7.75 -25.20 32.22
CA CYS A 237 6.83 -24.07 32.03
C CYS A 237 7.42 -23.09 30.99
N VAL A 238 6.80 -22.94 29.81
CA VAL A 238 7.27 -22.05 28.74
C VAL A 238 6.57 -20.68 28.75
N SER A 239 7.36 -19.62 28.60
CA SER A 239 6.89 -18.22 28.63
C SER A 239 6.31 -17.71 27.31
N SER A 240 6.50 -18.43 26.20
CA SER A 240 5.93 -18.05 24.90
C SER A 240 5.86 -19.26 23.94
N CYS A 241 4.84 -19.28 23.09
CA CYS A 241 4.68 -20.35 22.09
C CYS A 241 5.62 -20.11 20.89
N PRO A 242 6.37 -21.11 20.41
CA PRO A 242 7.23 -20.96 19.23
C PRO A 242 6.41 -20.62 17.98
N SER A 243 7.04 -19.93 17.01
CA SER A 243 6.42 -19.29 15.84
C SER A 243 5.63 -20.19 14.89
N ASN A 244 5.61 -21.50 15.13
CA ASN A 244 4.91 -22.53 14.36
C ASN A 244 3.68 -23.14 15.08
N LYS A 245 3.32 -22.69 16.29
CA LYS A 245 2.09 -23.12 17.01
C LYS A 245 1.25 -21.91 17.48
N MET A 246 -0.06 -22.09 17.66
CA MET A 246 -0.99 -21.03 18.08
C MET A 246 -2.03 -21.53 19.07
N GLU A 247 -2.38 -20.67 20.03
CA GLU A 247 -3.48 -20.81 20.99
C GLU A 247 -4.85 -20.84 20.28
N VAL A 248 -5.81 -21.64 20.78
CA VAL A 248 -7.18 -21.72 20.23
C VAL A 248 -8.18 -21.38 21.33
N ASP A 249 -9.10 -20.43 21.07
CA ASP A 249 -10.16 -20.14 22.05
C ASP A 249 -11.57 -19.90 21.45
N LYS A 250 -12.58 -20.18 22.31
CA LYS A 250 -14.03 -20.13 22.09
C LYS A 250 -14.56 -18.69 22.08
N LYS A 251 -15.69 -18.47 21.37
CA LYS A 251 -16.55 -17.26 21.36
C LYS A 251 -16.26 -16.12 20.36
N GLY A 252 -15.41 -16.29 19.36
CA GLY A 252 -15.50 -15.50 18.12
C GLY A 252 -15.08 -14.02 18.19
N VAL A 253 -14.36 -13.60 19.22
CA VAL A 253 -13.64 -12.31 19.27
C VAL A 253 -12.17 -12.56 18.99
N ARG A 254 -11.55 -11.72 18.16
CA ARG A 254 -10.15 -11.87 17.72
C ARG A 254 -9.27 -10.94 18.55
N ARG A 255 -8.22 -11.47 19.20
CA ARG A 255 -7.22 -10.71 19.94
C ARG A 255 -6.16 -10.17 18.99
N GLU A 256 -5.82 -8.88 19.07
CA GLU A 256 -4.63 -8.28 18.45
C GLU A 256 -3.88 -7.48 19.52
N GLU A 257 -2.57 -7.65 19.60
CA GLU A 257 -1.67 -6.87 20.44
C GLU A 257 -1.16 -5.61 19.72
N GLU A 258 -1.08 -4.52 20.48
CA GLU A 258 -0.43 -3.23 20.25
C GLU A 258 -0.25 -2.69 18.81
N THR A 259 -0.98 -1.63 18.46
CA THR A 259 -0.79 -0.87 17.21
C THR A 259 0.43 0.06 17.23
N LYS A 260 1.65 -0.47 17.47
CA LYS A 260 2.93 0.23 17.21
C LYS A 260 3.32 0.17 15.73
N TRP A 261 2.34 0.36 14.85
CA TRP A 261 2.49 0.09 13.43
C TRP A 261 3.01 1.31 12.69
N LYS A 262 4.15 1.15 12.03
CA LYS A 262 4.80 2.23 11.30
C LYS A 262 4.05 2.60 10.02
N GLY A 263 3.84 3.90 9.83
CA GLY A 263 3.29 4.51 8.62
C GLY A 263 1.78 4.79 8.67
N SER A 264 1.27 5.35 7.57
CA SER A 264 -0.12 5.80 7.44
C SER A 264 -0.82 4.96 6.37
N LYS A 265 -1.57 3.92 6.75
CA LYS A 265 -2.18 2.96 5.80
C LYS A 265 -3.49 2.37 6.32
N ALA A 266 -4.16 1.60 5.45
CA ALA A 266 -5.18 0.64 5.84
C ALA A 266 -4.73 -0.80 5.51
N ARG A 267 -5.09 -1.77 6.35
CA ARG A 267 -4.75 -3.19 6.17
C ARG A 267 -5.91 -4.08 6.54
N ASN A 268 -6.14 -5.13 5.75
CA ASN A 268 -7.01 -6.23 6.16
C ASN A 268 -6.29 -7.08 7.20
N ILE A 269 -6.83 -7.11 8.41
CA ILE A 269 -6.30 -7.91 9.52
C ILE A 269 -6.82 -9.37 9.48
N GLY A 270 -7.82 -9.65 8.63
CA GLY A 270 -8.43 -10.97 8.42
C GLY A 270 -9.73 -11.13 9.21
N GLY A 271 -10.44 -12.26 9.04
CA GLY A 271 -11.70 -12.51 9.76
C GLY A 271 -12.85 -11.56 9.40
N GLY A 272 -12.74 -10.84 8.28
CA GLY A 272 -13.72 -9.84 7.86
C GLY A 272 -13.55 -8.47 8.53
N PHE A 273 -12.35 -8.07 8.94
CA PHE A 273 -12.06 -6.73 9.50
C PHE A 273 -10.91 -6.02 8.77
N LYS A 274 -10.99 -4.68 8.73
CA LYS A 274 -10.02 -3.77 8.13
C LYS A 274 -9.61 -2.69 9.13
N LEU A 275 -8.32 -2.56 9.37
CA LEU A 275 -7.70 -1.56 10.25
C LEU A 275 -7.26 -0.34 9.42
N PHE A 276 -7.52 0.86 9.91
CA PHE A 276 -6.97 2.13 9.46
C PHE A 276 -6.08 2.68 10.56
N TYR A 277 -4.82 3.03 10.26
CA TYR A 277 -3.88 3.47 11.30
C TYR A 277 -2.94 4.59 10.83
N HIS A 278 -2.35 5.30 11.79
CA HIS A 278 -1.30 6.31 11.59
C HIS A 278 -0.25 6.23 12.72
N GLY A 279 1.03 6.17 12.37
CA GLY A 279 2.15 6.25 13.33
C GLY A 279 3.48 6.67 12.66
N VAL A 280 4.33 7.42 13.37
CA VAL A 280 5.57 8.03 12.87
C VAL A 280 6.82 7.23 13.26
N ASP A 281 7.88 7.26 12.43
CA ASP A 281 9.15 6.57 12.70
C ASP A 281 9.88 7.19 13.91
N GLY A 282 10.12 6.40 14.96
CA GLY A 282 10.98 6.78 16.09
C GLY A 282 10.27 7.32 17.33
N LYS A 283 8.94 7.51 17.30
CA LYS A 283 8.11 7.85 18.48
C LYS A 283 7.19 6.69 18.88
N ARG A 284 6.79 6.65 20.15
CA ARG A 284 5.94 5.59 20.78
C ARG A 284 4.44 5.72 20.48
N ASN A 285 4.01 6.73 19.71
CA ASN A 285 2.61 7.10 19.51
C ASN A 285 1.97 6.46 18.25
N GLY A 286 0.67 6.19 18.31
CA GLY A 286 -0.12 5.80 17.14
C GLY A 286 -1.61 5.68 17.41
N VAL A 287 -2.42 6.00 16.41
CA VAL A 287 -3.88 5.92 16.43
C VAL A 287 -4.41 4.94 15.39
N GLY A 288 -5.57 4.33 15.68
CA GLY A 288 -6.15 3.31 14.81
C GLY A 288 -7.66 3.13 14.97
N VAL A 289 -8.33 2.84 13.86
CA VAL A 289 -9.77 2.51 13.80
C VAL A 289 -9.95 1.20 13.05
N ILE A 290 -10.63 0.24 13.67
CA ILE A 290 -10.97 -1.04 13.05
C ILE A 290 -12.44 -1.05 12.63
N LEU A 291 -12.70 -1.41 11.37
CA LEU A 291 -14.05 -1.56 10.82
C LEU A 291 -14.26 -2.97 10.28
N LYS A 292 -15.47 -3.50 10.47
CA LYS A 292 -15.90 -4.74 9.81
C LYS A 292 -15.94 -4.55 8.30
N GLU A 293 -15.66 -5.58 7.52
CA GLU A 293 -15.47 -5.53 6.07
C GLU A 293 -16.71 -4.99 5.34
N GLU A 294 -17.91 -5.23 5.89
CA GLU A 294 -19.17 -4.67 5.41
C GLU A 294 -19.19 -3.13 5.44
N TYR A 295 -18.72 -2.50 6.53
CA TYR A 295 -18.63 -1.06 6.69
C TYR A 295 -17.36 -0.46 6.07
N SER A 296 -16.29 -1.25 5.93
CA SER A 296 -15.04 -0.83 5.29
C SER A 296 -15.22 -0.38 3.83
N LYS A 297 -16.27 -0.88 3.16
CA LYS A 297 -16.67 -0.52 1.80
C LYS A 297 -17.47 0.78 1.74
N SER A 298 -17.96 1.26 2.88
CA SER A 298 -18.74 2.49 3.02
C SER A 298 -17.95 3.62 3.70
N VAL A 299 -16.64 3.44 3.87
CA VAL A 299 -15.73 4.50 4.31
C VAL A 299 -15.64 5.56 3.21
N VAL A 300 -16.06 6.78 3.53
CA VAL A 300 -16.08 7.93 2.63
C VAL A 300 -14.76 8.71 2.69
N GLU A 301 -14.22 8.87 3.90
CA GLU A 301 -13.02 9.67 4.13
C GLU A 301 -12.23 9.15 5.34
N VAL A 302 -10.91 9.28 5.28
CA VAL A 302 -10.00 9.03 6.39
C VAL A 302 -9.01 10.18 6.45
N LYS A 303 -9.15 11.08 7.43
CA LYS A 303 -8.15 12.12 7.69
C LYS A 303 -7.26 11.67 8.85
N ARG A 304 -5.95 11.75 8.65
CA ARG A 304 -4.94 11.42 9.66
C ARG A 304 -4.21 12.73 9.97
N VAL A 305 -4.61 13.37 11.05
CA VAL A 305 -4.18 14.74 11.38
C VAL A 305 -2.80 14.71 12.01
N SER A 306 -2.61 13.82 12.98
CA SER A 306 -1.32 13.61 13.66
C SER A 306 -1.12 12.14 14.05
N ASP A 307 -0.01 11.84 14.74
CA ASP A 307 0.19 10.57 15.43
C ASP A 307 -0.70 10.38 16.67
N ARG A 308 -1.47 11.42 17.01
CA ARG A 308 -2.40 11.47 18.15
C ARG A 308 -3.86 11.63 17.76
N VAL A 309 -4.20 12.08 16.54
CA VAL A 309 -5.60 12.30 16.12
C VAL A 309 -5.85 11.77 14.70
N MET A 310 -6.89 10.94 14.55
CA MET A 310 -7.43 10.56 13.25
C MET A 310 -8.95 10.48 13.25
N ILE A 311 -9.55 10.70 12.08
CA ILE A 311 -10.99 10.62 11.85
C ILE A 311 -11.30 9.71 10.66
N VAL A 312 -12.26 8.82 10.85
CA VAL A 312 -12.81 7.94 9.81
C VAL A 312 -14.29 8.24 9.64
N LYS A 313 -14.66 8.69 8.43
CA LYS A 313 -16.04 9.00 8.05
C LYS A 313 -16.64 7.80 7.32
N VAL A 314 -17.75 7.27 7.83
CA VAL A 314 -18.44 6.08 7.33
C VAL A 314 -19.89 6.42 7.01
N GLU A 315 -20.35 6.02 5.82
CA GLU A 315 -21.75 6.09 5.42
C GLU A 315 -22.45 4.77 5.78
N VAL A 316 -23.51 4.84 6.57
CA VAL A 316 -24.32 3.68 6.96
C VAL A 316 -25.77 3.94 6.59
N GLU A 317 -26.20 3.32 5.48
CA GLU A 317 -27.60 3.32 5.03
C GLU A 317 -28.19 4.75 4.92
N GLY A 318 -27.42 5.69 4.37
CA GLY A 318 -27.81 7.10 4.18
C GLY A 318 -27.48 8.05 5.33
N MET A 319 -26.97 7.55 6.46
CA MET A 319 -26.48 8.39 7.57
C MET A 319 -24.96 8.47 7.59
N MET A 320 -24.41 9.67 7.81
CA MET A 320 -22.97 9.89 7.94
C MET A 320 -22.56 9.79 9.41
N ILE A 321 -21.61 8.91 9.69
CA ILE A 321 -21.02 8.68 11.01
C ILE A 321 -19.53 8.99 10.96
N ASN A 322 -19.09 9.90 11.82
CA ASN A 322 -17.69 10.29 11.97
C ASN A 322 -17.15 9.64 13.25
N VAL A 323 -16.12 8.81 13.11
CA VAL A 323 -15.44 8.14 14.23
C VAL A 323 -14.06 8.75 14.38
N ILE A 324 -13.82 9.44 15.49
CA ILE A 324 -12.52 10.00 15.86
C ILE A 324 -11.83 9.04 16.83
N SER A 325 -10.56 8.73 16.54
CA SER A 325 -9.64 8.08 17.46
C SER A 325 -8.59 9.10 17.86
N ALA A 326 -8.47 9.37 19.16
CA ALA A 326 -7.52 10.34 19.68
C ALA A 326 -6.72 9.79 20.87
N TYR A 327 -5.52 10.31 21.06
CA TYR A 327 -4.59 9.96 22.13
C TYR A 327 -3.93 11.21 22.72
N ALA A 328 -4.42 11.65 23.89
CA ALA A 328 -3.94 12.85 24.54
C ALA A 328 -2.52 12.68 25.12
N PRO A 329 -1.73 13.76 25.27
CA PRO A 329 -0.46 13.74 26.00
C PRO A 329 -0.63 13.30 27.46
N GLN A 330 0.43 12.77 28.07
CA GLN A 330 0.41 12.27 29.45
C GLN A 330 0.45 13.42 30.48
N VAL A 331 0.08 13.10 31.73
CA VAL A 331 0.23 13.98 32.89
C VAL A 331 1.73 14.28 33.09
N GLY A 332 2.14 15.54 32.88
CA GLY A 332 3.54 15.99 32.95
C GLY A 332 4.20 16.40 31.62
N CYS A 333 3.54 16.22 30.47
CA CYS A 333 4.01 16.77 29.19
C CYS A 333 3.93 18.32 29.18
N GLU A 334 4.79 18.98 28.39
CA GLU A 334 4.80 20.44 28.22
C GLU A 334 3.43 20.98 27.78
N MET A 335 3.06 22.15 28.30
CA MET A 335 1.76 22.78 28.01
C MET A 335 1.56 23.00 26.50
N GLU A 336 2.62 23.32 25.75
CA GLU A 336 2.57 23.49 24.30
C GLU A 336 2.16 22.20 23.55
N GLU A 337 2.56 21.01 24.03
CA GLU A 337 2.12 19.74 23.44
C GLU A 337 0.64 19.45 23.73
N LYS A 338 0.17 19.81 24.93
CA LYS A 338 -1.23 19.67 25.34
C LYS A 338 -2.13 20.62 24.55
N GLU A 339 -1.76 21.90 24.42
CA GLU A 339 -2.52 22.91 23.68
C GLU A 339 -2.62 22.54 22.19
N ARG A 340 -1.53 22.09 21.58
CA ARG A 340 -1.55 21.61 20.19
C ARG A 340 -2.50 20.43 19.99
N PHE A 341 -2.51 19.45 20.89
CA PHE A 341 -3.44 18.31 20.81
C PHE A 341 -4.91 18.77 20.86
N TRP A 342 -5.25 19.66 21.80
CA TRP A 342 -6.61 20.17 21.95
C TRP A 342 -7.03 21.04 20.76
N SER A 343 -6.14 21.87 20.24
CA SER A 343 -6.37 22.67 19.02
C SER A 343 -6.60 21.78 17.80
N GLU A 344 -5.78 20.74 17.60
CA GLU A 344 -5.99 19.75 16.54
C GLU A 344 -7.33 19.02 16.68
N LEU A 345 -7.72 18.65 17.89
CA LEU A 345 -8.99 17.98 18.14
C LEU A 345 -10.19 18.91 17.92
N ASP A 346 -10.08 20.18 18.33
CA ASP A 346 -11.10 21.22 18.11
C ASP A 346 -11.34 21.42 16.60
N GLU A 347 -10.28 21.62 15.81
CA GLU A 347 -10.38 21.78 14.35
C GLU A 347 -11.06 20.57 13.68
N VAL A 348 -10.75 19.35 14.14
CA VAL A 348 -11.35 18.13 13.58
C VAL A 348 -12.84 18.03 13.89
N VAL A 349 -13.26 18.40 15.11
CA VAL A 349 -14.66 18.35 15.52
C VAL A 349 -15.48 19.46 14.85
N ASP A 350 -14.94 20.67 14.74
CA ASP A 350 -15.57 21.80 14.04
C ASP A 350 -15.74 21.53 12.54
N GLY A 351 -14.80 20.79 11.94
CA GLY A 351 -14.90 20.34 10.56
C GLY A 351 -16.04 19.34 10.28
N VAL A 352 -16.76 18.84 11.31
CA VAL A 352 -17.86 17.88 11.15
C VAL A 352 -19.22 18.61 11.17
N PRO A 353 -20.03 18.56 10.09
CA PRO A 353 -21.33 19.24 10.05
C PRO A 353 -22.27 18.80 11.18
N ARG A 354 -23.01 19.73 11.81
CA ARG A 354 -23.94 19.46 12.95
C ARG A 354 -24.99 18.37 12.66
N LYS A 355 -25.41 18.21 11.40
CA LYS A 355 -26.35 17.18 10.94
C LYS A 355 -25.80 15.75 10.96
N GLU A 356 -24.47 15.58 10.94
CA GLU A 356 -23.81 14.28 10.93
C GLU A 356 -23.61 13.73 12.34
N ARG A 357 -23.51 12.40 12.49
CA ARG A 357 -23.21 11.77 13.77
C ARG A 357 -21.71 11.82 14.03
N LEU A 358 -21.34 12.07 15.29
CA LEU A 358 -19.94 12.14 15.73
C LEU A 358 -19.76 11.31 17.00
N VAL A 359 -18.78 10.41 16.96
CA VAL A 359 -18.34 9.59 18.09
C VAL A 359 -16.84 9.71 18.21
N ILE A 360 -16.36 10.07 19.40
CA ILE A 360 -14.94 10.15 19.73
C ILE A 360 -14.65 9.03 20.72
N GLY A 361 -13.73 8.13 20.40
CA GLY A 361 -13.19 7.18 21.36
C GLY A 361 -11.72 7.46 21.55
N ALA A 362 -11.35 7.90 22.75
CA ALA A 362 -10.02 8.41 23.00
C ALA A 362 -9.54 8.11 24.42
N ASP A 363 -8.22 7.98 24.53
CA ASP A 363 -7.50 7.97 25.80
C ASP A 363 -7.08 9.41 26.10
N PHE A 364 -7.78 10.04 27.05
CA PHE A 364 -7.57 11.44 27.38
C PHE A 364 -6.57 11.66 28.52
N ASN A 365 -6.06 10.59 29.16
CA ASN A 365 -5.19 10.67 30.32
C ASN A 365 -5.72 11.57 31.49
N GLY A 366 -7.03 11.83 31.54
CA GLY A 366 -7.69 12.68 32.53
C GLY A 366 -8.80 11.96 33.31
N HIS A 367 -9.04 12.36 34.55
CA HIS A 367 -10.10 11.86 35.43
C HIS A 367 -11.23 12.88 35.51
N VAL A 368 -12.39 12.59 34.91
CA VAL A 368 -13.54 13.53 34.91
C VAL A 368 -14.27 13.61 36.26
N GLY A 369 -14.03 12.63 37.14
CA GLY A 369 -14.54 12.60 38.52
C GLY A 369 -15.96 12.03 38.67
N GLU A 370 -16.34 11.70 39.92
CA GLU A 370 -17.69 11.29 40.32
C GLU A 370 -18.59 12.49 40.65
N GLY A 371 -19.89 12.38 40.32
CA GLY A 371 -20.84 13.50 40.41
C GLY A 371 -20.80 14.41 39.19
N ASN A 372 -21.83 15.25 39.04
CA ASN A 372 -21.99 16.13 37.86
C ASN A 372 -22.43 17.56 38.22
N ARG A 373 -22.23 17.98 39.48
CA ARG A 373 -22.72 19.27 39.97
C ARG A 373 -21.99 20.42 39.26
N GLY A 374 -22.69 21.19 38.44
CA GLY A 374 -22.12 22.25 37.58
C GLY A 374 -21.66 21.79 36.18
N ASP A 375 -21.83 20.51 35.86
CA ASP A 375 -21.48 19.89 34.57
C ASP A 375 -22.61 18.96 34.06
N GLU A 376 -23.83 19.13 34.56
CA GLU A 376 -24.98 18.25 34.30
C GLU A 376 -25.31 18.11 32.80
N GLU A 377 -24.89 19.10 32.03
CA GLU A 377 -25.09 19.19 30.59
C GLU A 377 -24.22 18.23 29.77
N VAL A 378 -23.03 17.88 30.28
CA VAL A 378 -22.00 17.14 29.55
C VAL A 378 -21.67 15.80 30.18
N MET A 379 -21.87 15.65 31.50
CA MET A 379 -21.57 14.40 32.21
C MET A 379 -22.72 13.92 33.11
N GLY A 380 -22.84 12.60 33.22
CA GLY A 380 -23.73 11.94 34.15
C GLY A 380 -23.11 11.76 35.54
N ARG A 381 -23.90 11.20 36.48
CA ARG A 381 -23.55 11.11 37.90
C ARG A 381 -22.55 9.98 38.24
N TYR A 382 -22.26 9.06 37.31
CA TYR A 382 -21.60 7.79 37.60
C TYR A 382 -20.13 7.73 37.15
N GLY A 383 -19.40 8.84 37.25
CA GLY A 383 -17.94 8.84 37.05
C GLY A 383 -17.18 8.06 38.13
N PHE A 384 -15.84 8.15 38.11
CA PHE A 384 -14.97 7.38 38.99
C PHE A 384 -13.88 8.28 39.60
N LYS A 385 -13.74 8.22 40.94
CA LYS A 385 -12.77 9.00 41.75
C LYS A 385 -12.94 10.52 41.63
N GLU A 386 -11.99 11.29 42.17
CA GLU A 386 -11.97 12.75 42.09
C GLU A 386 -11.46 13.24 40.73
N ARG A 387 -11.87 14.46 40.35
CA ARG A 387 -11.48 15.10 39.10
C ARG A 387 -10.07 15.68 39.20
N ASN A 388 -9.24 15.48 38.17
CA ASN A 388 -7.93 16.14 38.04
C ASN A 388 -7.95 17.25 36.96
N VAL A 389 -6.85 18.01 36.86
CA VAL A 389 -6.71 19.13 35.91
C VAL A 389 -6.93 18.68 34.46
N GLU A 390 -6.33 17.57 34.04
CA GLU A 390 -6.55 17.00 32.70
C GLU A 390 -8.01 16.58 32.48
N GLY A 391 -8.68 16.06 33.51
CA GLY A 391 -10.11 15.74 33.46
C GLY A 391 -10.99 16.98 33.34
N GLN A 392 -10.59 18.11 33.92
CA GLN A 392 -11.27 19.39 33.72
C GLN A 392 -11.14 19.85 32.26
N MET A 393 -9.98 19.69 31.62
CA MET A 393 -9.82 20.01 30.19
C MET A 393 -10.77 19.18 29.29
N VAL A 394 -10.99 17.90 29.63
CA VAL A 394 -11.97 17.05 28.91
C VAL A 394 -13.40 17.57 29.07
N VAL A 395 -13.77 18.00 30.28
CA VAL A 395 -15.09 18.57 30.58
C VAL A 395 -15.28 19.92 29.89
N ASP A 396 -14.27 20.79 29.89
CA ASP A 396 -14.31 22.09 29.23
C ASP A 396 -14.42 21.94 27.71
N PHE A 397 -13.67 20.99 27.13
CA PHE A 397 -13.81 20.60 25.74
C PHE A 397 -15.23 20.09 25.44
N ALA A 398 -15.77 19.22 26.29
CA ALA A 398 -17.11 18.69 26.12
C ALA A 398 -18.19 19.80 26.19
N LYS A 399 -18.02 20.80 27.06
CA LYS A 399 -18.90 21.98 27.14
C LYS A 399 -18.82 22.81 25.88
N ARG A 400 -17.60 23.16 25.45
CA ARG A 400 -17.36 23.99 24.26
C ARG A 400 -17.92 23.37 22.99
N MET A 401 -17.78 22.05 22.83
CA MET A 401 -18.19 21.32 21.61
C MET A 401 -19.58 20.67 21.71
N GLU A 402 -20.37 20.97 22.75
CA GLU A 402 -21.71 20.39 22.99
C GLU A 402 -21.71 18.83 22.98
N MET A 403 -20.72 18.23 23.63
CA MET A 403 -20.50 16.77 23.69
C MET A 403 -20.91 16.19 25.05
N ALA A 404 -21.31 14.93 25.05
CA ALA A 404 -21.64 14.16 26.24
C ALA A 404 -20.58 13.07 26.49
N VAL A 405 -20.05 13.00 27.72
CA VAL A 405 -19.11 11.97 28.19
C VAL A 405 -19.88 10.70 28.55
N VAL A 406 -20.05 9.81 27.57
CA VAL A 406 -21.00 8.68 27.60
C VAL A 406 -20.77 7.74 28.79
N ASN A 407 -19.51 7.51 29.16
CA ASN A 407 -19.13 6.60 30.24
C ASN A 407 -19.77 6.96 31.60
N THR A 408 -20.13 8.22 31.83
CA THR A 408 -20.62 8.74 33.12
C THR A 408 -22.14 8.64 33.30
N TYR A 409 -22.90 8.29 32.25
CA TYR A 409 -24.37 8.27 32.28
C TYR A 409 -24.98 6.95 32.76
N PHE A 410 -24.20 5.86 32.79
CA PHE A 410 -24.72 4.52 33.10
C PHE A 410 -24.22 4.01 34.45
N LYS A 411 -25.15 3.63 35.34
CA LYS A 411 -24.80 3.02 36.64
C LYS A 411 -24.21 1.63 36.42
N LYS A 412 -22.94 1.43 36.77
CA LYS A 412 -22.23 0.13 36.70
C LYS A 412 -21.55 -0.21 38.02
N LYS A 413 -21.17 -1.47 38.23
CA LYS A 413 -20.26 -1.89 39.31
C LYS A 413 -18.90 -1.21 39.12
N GLU A 414 -18.17 -0.91 40.19
CA GLU A 414 -16.89 -0.19 40.13
C GLU A 414 -15.88 -0.82 39.18
N ASP A 415 -15.74 -2.16 39.21
CA ASP A 415 -14.86 -2.89 38.29
C ASP A 415 -15.19 -2.69 36.81
N HIS A 416 -16.44 -2.37 36.49
CA HIS A 416 -16.92 -2.10 35.14
C HIS A 416 -16.89 -0.61 34.77
N ARG A 417 -16.36 0.26 35.64
CA ARG A 417 -16.09 1.68 35.38
C ARG A 417 -14.61 1.97 35.17
N VAL A 418 -13.73 1.17 35.79
CA VAL A 418 -12.28 1.27 35.65
C VAL A 418 -11.85 0.91 34.23
N THR A 419 -11.15 1.81 33.55
CA THR A 419 -10.62 1.56 32.20
C THR A 419 -9.12 1.27 32.22
N TYR A 420 -8.41 1.67 33.27
CA TYR A 420 -6.98 1.44 33.43
C TYR A 420 -6.64 0.87 34.82
N LYS A 421 -5.81 -0.18 34.87
CA LYS A 421 -5.35 -0.83 36.10
C LYS A 421 -3.86 -1.15 36.02
N SER A 422 -3.05 -0.54 36.88
CA SER A 422 -1.59 -0.78 36.93
C SER A 422 -1.06 -0.62 38.36
N GLY A 423 -0.24 -1.56 38.84
CA GLY A 423 0.44 -1.46 40.14
C GLY A 423 -0.48 -1.19 41.34
N GLY A 424 -1.68 -1.79 41.37
CA GLY A 424 -2.68 -1.58 42.42
C GLY A 424 -3.53 -0.31 42.29
N ARG A 425 -3.23 0.57 41.32
CA ARG A 425 -4.05 1.76 41.02
C ARG A 425 -5.07 1.44 39.94
N CYS A 426 -6.32 1.81 40.20
CA CYS A 426 -7.43 1.78 39.25
C CYS A 426 -7.82 3.21 38.89
N THR A 427 -7.98 3.50 37.60
CA THR A 427 -8.39 4.81 37.08
C THR A 427 -9.32 4.66 35.87
N GLN A 428 -10.02 5.76 35.55
CA GLN A 428 -10.81 5.92 34.33
C GLN A 428 -10.17 7.04 33.50
N VAL A 429 -9.70 6.70 32.31
CA VAL A 429 -8.99 7.61 31.37
C VAL A 429 -9.44 7.45 29.91
N ASP A 430 -10.05 6.31 29.59
CA ASP A 430 -10.58 6.00 28.26
C ASP A 430 -12.06 6.39 28.20
N TYR A 431 -12.40 7.38 27.37
CA TYR A 431 -13.77 7.89 27.26
C TYR A 431 -14.31 7.77 25.84
N VAL A 432 -15.61 7.49 25.77
CA VAL A 432 -16.41 7.66 24.57
C VAL A 432 -17.21 8.95 24.71
N LEU A 433 -17.03 9.88 23.78
CA LEU A 433 -17.83 11.09 23.67
C LEU A 433 -18.73 11.01 22.44
N CYS A 434 -19.94 11.53 22.55
CA CYS A 434 -20.85 11.72 21.42
C CYS A 434 -21.50 13.09 21.51
N ARG A 435 -22.06 13.60 20.42
CA ARG A 435 -22.83 14.86 20.48
C ARG A 435 -24.01 14.72 21.43
N ARG A 436 -24.30 15.78 22.20
CA ARG A 436 -25.41 15.80 23.16
C ARG A 436 -26.75 15.43 22.50
N CYS A 437 -26.99 15.89 21.27
CA CYS A 437 -28.19 15.53 20.50
C CYS A 437 -28.30 14.04 20.13
N ASN A 438 -27.18 13.29 20.16
CA ASN A 438 -27.13 11.87 19.82
C ASN A 438 -27.05 10.97 21.06
N LEU A 439 -27.02 11.53 22.27
CA LEU A 439 -26.97 10.75 23.50
C LEU A 439 -28.17 9.79 23.63
N LYS A 440 -29.35 10.19 23.12
CA LYS A 440 -30.57 9.35 23.07
C LYS A 440 -30.39 8.07 22.24
N GLU A 441 -29.43 8.03 21.33
CA GLU A 441 -29.12 6.88 20.48
C GLU A 441 -28.19 5.88 21.21
N ILE A 442 -27.60 6.25 22.35
CA ILE A 442 -26.73 5.36 23.12
C ILE A 442 -27.58 4.54 24.10
N GLY A 443 -27.56 3.21 23.91
CA GLY A 443 -28.29 2.29 24.77
C GLY A 443 -27.49 1.77 25.97
N ASP A 444 -26.17 1.63 25.84
CA ASP A 444 -25.30 1.15 26.92
C ASP A 444 -23.83 1.50 26.67
N CYS A 445 -23.07 1.81 27.73
CA CYS A 445 -21.62 1.88 27.70
C CYS A 445 -21.05 1.12 28.90
N LYS A 446 -20.20 0.12 28.64
CA LYS A 446 -19.67 -0.77 29.67
C LYS A 446 -18.20 -1.11 29.44
N VAL A 447 -17.46 -1.28 30.53
CA VAL A 447 -16.14 -1.91 30.50
C VAL A 447 -16.32 -3.42 30.70
N LEU A 448 -15.62 -4.24 29.91
CA LEU A 448 -15.59 -5.68 30.13
C LEU A 448 -14.53 -6.03 31.19
N ALA A 449 -14.98 -6.40 32.39
CA ALA A 449 -14.12 -6.94 33.44
C ALA A 449 -13.88 -8.45 33.20
N GLY A 450 -12.62 -8.88 33.10
CA GLY A 450 -12.22 -10.29 32.95
C GLY A 450 -11.58 -10.68 31.61
N ASP A 451 -11.75 -9.88 30.56
CA ASP A 451 -11.09 -10.10 29.26
C ASP A 451 -9.88 -9.16 29.11
N SER A 452 -8.66 -9.66 29.32
CA SER A 452 -7.42 -8.88 29.23
C SER A 452 -6.96 -8.71 27.78
N VAL A 453 -7.51 -7.73 27.07
CA VAL A 453 -7.01 -7.33 25.74
C VAL A 453 -5.65 -6.61 25.86
N ALA A 454 -5.39 -5.93 26.98
CA ALA A 454 -4.09 -5.34 27.34
C ALA A 454 -3.82 -5.54 28.84
N ARG A 455 -2.54 -5.57 29.24
CA ARG A 455 -2.13 -5.77 30.66
C ARG A 455 -2.61 -4.65 31.59
N GLN A 456 -2.84 -3.44 31.07
CA GLN A 456 -3.20 -2.26 31.86
C GLN A 456 -4.56 -1.64 31.46
N HIS A 457 -4.91 -1.60 30.17
CA HIS A 457 -6.21 -1.06 29.71
C HIS A 457 -7.29 -2.15 29.60
N ARG A 458 -8.52 -1.79 29.95
CA ARG A 458 -9.72 -2.63 29.83
C ARG A 458 -10.58 -2.14 28.65
N MET A 459 -11.20 -3.07 27.92
CA MET A 459 -11.98 -2.73 26.74
C MET A 459 -13.29 -2.01 27.12
N VAL A 460 -13.49 -0.82 26.56
CA VAL A 460 -14.75 -0.06 26.64
C VAL A 460 -15.64 -0.42 25.45
N VAL A 461 -16.89 -0.79 25.72
CA VAL A 461 -17.88 -1.17 24.71
C VAL A 461 -19.07 -0.23 24.81
N CYS A 462 -19.29 0.55 23.75
CA CYS A 462 -20.46 1.41 23.60
C CYS A 462 -21.44 0.82 22.58
N ARG A 463 -22.73 0.78 22.91
CA ARG A 463 -23.82 0.30 22.06
C ARG A 463 -24.68 1.50 21.63
N MET A 464 -24.59 1.84 20.35
CA MET A 464 -25.38 2.89 19.72
C MET A 464 -26.45 2.26 18.82
N VAL A 465 -27.71 2.65 18.97
CA VAL A 465 -28.84 2.18 18.17
C VAL A 465 -29.21 3.24 17.14
N LEU A 466 -29.13 2.89 15.86
CA LEU A 466 -29.44 3.77 14.74
C LEU A 466 -30.79 3.39 14.15
N GLU A 467 -31.75 4.31 14.14
CA GLU A 467 -33.01 4.13 13.42
C GLU A 467 -32.82 4.45 11.94
N VAL A 468 -32.81 3.41 11.09
CA VAL A 468 -32.61 3.61 9.65
C VAL A 468 -33.77 3.03 8.84
N LYS A 469 -34.28 3.81 7.89
CA LYS A 469 -35.25 3.34 6.88
C LYS A 469 -34.53 2.40 5.92
N LYS A 470 -34.67 1.09 6.14
CA LYS A 470 -34.05 0.04 5.35
C LYS A 470 -34.43 0.16 3.87
N LYS A 471 -33.52 0.65 3.00
CA LYS A 471 -33.68 0.42 1.56
C LYS A 471 -33.46 -1.06 1.31
N ARG A 472 -34.46 -1.78 0.80
CA ARG A 472 -34.34 -3.19 0.41
C ARG A 472 -33.28 -3.31 -0.69
N ARG A 473 -32.01 -3.56 -0.33
CA ARG A 473 -30.94 -3.87 -1.29
C ARG A 473 -31.10 -5.29 -1.83
N ARG A 474 -31.65 -5.41 -3.03
CA ARG A 474 -31.33 -6.49 -3.97
C ARG A 474 -30.77 -5.87 -5.24
N VAL A 475 -29.53 -5.40 -5.20
CA VAL A 475 -28.78 -5.17 -6.45
C VAL A 475 -28.44 -6.56 -7.00
N ARG A 476 -29.33 -7.15 -7.80
CA ARG A 476 -29.01 -8.32 -8.63
C ARG A 476 -27.84 -7.91 -9.50
N THR A 477 -26.67 -8.52 -9.29
CA THR A 477 -25.53 -8.26 -10.17
C THR A 477 -25.85 -8.90 -11.53
N GLU A 478 -25.67 -8.18 -12.62
CA GLU A 478 -25.89 -8.70 -13.98
C GLU A 478 -25.16 -10.03 -14.18
N ARG A 479 -25.88 -11.05 -14.67
CA ARG A 479 -25.30 -12.34 -15.01
C ARG A 479 -24.39 -12.17 -16.23
N ARG A 480 -23.11 -12.48 -16.06
CA ARG A 480 -22.10 -12.47 -17.14
C ARG A 480 -21.75 -13.86 -17.62
N ILE A 481 -21.46 -13.98 -18.92
CA ILE A 481 -20.96 -15.20 -19.56
C ILE A 481 -19.55 -15.51 -19.07
N ARG A 482 -19.23 -16.79 -18.82
CA ARG A 482 -17.93 -17.23 -18.30
C ARG A 482 -16.87 -17.41 -19.39
N TRP A 483 -16.57 -16.35 -20.14
CA TRP A 483 -15.65 -16.37 -21.30
C TRP A 483 -14.24 -16.90 -21.02
N TRP A 484 -13.78 -16.88 -19.76
CA TRP A 484 -12.46 -17.43 -19.39
C TRP A 484 -12.37 -18.96 -19.55
N LYS A 485 -13.50 -19.67 -19.60
CA LYS A 485 -13.54 -21.12 -19.86
C LYS A 485 -13.13 -21.48 -21.28
N LEU A 486 -13.09 -20.54 -22.23
CA LEU A 486 -12.54 -20.78 -23.58
C LEU A 486 -11.04 -21.14 -23.60
N LYS A 487 -10.36 -21.06 -22.46
CA LYS A 487 -8.99 -21.56 -22.30
C LYS A 487 -8.91 -23.08 -22.19
N GLU A 488 -10.01 -23.72 -21.79
CA GLU A 488 -10.14 -25.17 -21.74
C GLU A 488 -10.44 -25.66 -23.15
N GLU A 489 -9.64 -26.60 -23.66
CA GLU A 489 -9.75 -27.07 -25.05
C GLU A 489 -11.14 -27.65 -25.33
N GLU A 490 -11.70 -28.42 -24.41
CA GLU A 490 -13.05 -28.99 -24.52
C GLU A 490 -14.14 -27.92 -24.68
N CYS A 491 -14.13 -26.89 -23.82
CA CYS A 491 -15.08 -25.78 -23.89
C CYS A 491 -14.92 -24.99 -25.20
N SER A 492 -13.69 -24.85 -25.70
CA SER A 492 -13.38 -24.15 -26.96
C SER A 492 -13.93 -24.91 -28.18
N VAL A 493 -13.71 -26.22 -28.25
CA VAL A 493 -14.22 -27.08 -29.33
C VAL A 493 -15.75 -27.09 -29.33
N ARG A 494 -16.37 -27.36 -28.18
CA ARG A 494 -17.84 -27.38 -28.06
C ARG A 494 -18.49 -26.05 -28.41
N PHE A 495 -17.88 -24.93 -28.03
CA PHE A 495 -18.36 -23.61 -28.42
C PHE A 495 -18.29 -23.39 -29.93
N ARG A 496 -17.19 -23.79 -30.56
CA ARG A 496 -17.01 -23.68 -32.02
C ARG A 496 -18.03 -24.53 -32.77
N GLU A 497 -18.29 -25.75 -32.32
CA GLU A 497 -19.27 -26.66 -32.92
C GLU A 497 -20.71 -26.15 -32.77
N GLU A 498 -21.11 -25.71 -31.58
CA GLU A 498 -22.45 -25.15 -31.35
C GLU A 498 -22.69 -23.89 -32.21
N VAL A 499 -21.68 -23.03 -32.34
CA VAL A 499 -21.77 -21.86 -33.23
C VAL A 499 -21.86 -22.31 -34.69
N ARG A 500 -21.07 -23.30 -35.11
CA ARG A 500 -21.10 -23.84 -36.48
C ARG A 500 -22.47 -24.40 -36.82
N GLU A 501 -23.00 -25.29 -35.98
CA GLU A 501 -24.27 -25.98 -36.17
C GLU A 501 -25.42 -24.97 -36.34
N ARG A 502 -25.51 -24.01 -35.42
CA ARG A 502 -26.53 -22.95 -35.45
C ARG A 502 -26.39 -22.01 -36.65
N LEU A 503 -25.18 -21.75 -37.12
CA LEU A 503 -24.96 -20.93 -38.32
C LEU A 503 -25.19 -21.73 -39.61
N SER A 504 -24.98 -23.06 -39.61
CA SER A 504 -25.22 -23.93 -40.77
C SER A 504 -26.70 -24.28 -41.00
N GLY A 505 -27.55 -24.19 -39.97
CA GLY A 505 -29.00 -24.42 -40.07
C GLY A 505 -29.80 -23.25 -40.65
N VAL A 506 -29.15 -22.13 -40.99
CA VAL A 506 -29.78 -20.94 -41.59
C VAL A 506 -29.50 -20.98 -43.10
N LYS A 507 -30.55 -21.17 -43.91
CA LYS A 507 -30.46 -21.38 -45.37
C LYS A 507 -29.91 -20.19 -46.17
N GLU A 508 -29.82 -19.02 -45.57
CA GLU A 508 -29.09 -17.87 -46.10
C GLU A 508 -28.04 -17.47 -45.07
N VAL A 509 -26.77 -17.45 -45.46
CA VAL A 509 -25.68 -17.13 -44.54
C VAL A 509 -25.87 -15.71 -44.00
N LEU A 510 -26.09 -15.64 -42.69
CA LEU A 510 -26.33 -14.44 -41.88
C LEU A 510 -25.27 -13.36 -42.12
N ASP A 511 -25.62 -12.42 -42.99
CA ASP A 511 -24.92 -11.17 -43.15
C ASP A 511 -25.37 -10.14 -42.07
N ASP A 512 -26.26 -10.49 -41.15
CA ASP A 512 -26.65 -9.59 -40.07
C ASP A 512 -25.78 -9.75 -38.80
N TRP A 513 -25.27 -8.62 -38.29
CA TRP A 513 -24.53 -8.55 -37.02
C TRP A 513 -25.40 -9.00 -35.84
N ALA A 514 -26.65 -8.54 -35.77
CA ALA A 514 -27.50 -8.76 -34.60
C ALA A 514 -27.75 -10.25 -34.39
N THR A 515 -28.03 -10.97 -35.48
CA THR A 515 -28.24 -12.41 -35.45
C THR A 515 -26.97 -13.18 -35.08
N THR A 516 -25.83 -12.87 -35.71
CA THR A 516 -24.55 -13.56 -35.41
C THR A 516 -24.11 -13.33 -33.97
N ALA A 517 -24.19 -12.07 -33.49
CA ALA A 517 -23.90 -11.73 -32.10
C ALA A 517 -24.88 -12.42 -31.12
N GLY A 518 -26.15 -12.56 -31.50
CA GLY A 518 -27.16 -13.34 -30.77
C GLY A 518 -26.74 -14.80 -30.62
N VAL A 519 -26.46 -15.48 -31.75
CA VAL A 519 -26.01 -16.89 -31.79
C VAL A 519 -24.77 -17.10 -30.93
N MET A 520 -23.76 -16.23 -31.05
CA MET A 520 -22.54 -16.33 -30.24
C MET A 520 -22.83 -16.22 -28.75
N ARG A 521 -23.66 -15.26 -28.33
CA ARG A 521 -24.02 -15.07 -26.91
C ARG A 521 -24.80 -16.27 -26.37
N GLU A 522 -25.73 -16.82 -27.14
CA GLU A 522 -26.52 -17.98 -26.73
C GLU A 522 -25.69 -19.27 -26.65
N ALA A 523 -24.88 -19.56 -27.68
CA ALA A 523 -23.96 -20.68 -27.67
C ALA A 523 -23.00 -20.58 -26.48
N ALA A 524 -22.47 -19.39 -26.20
CA ALA A 524 -21.60 -19.18 -25.04
C ALA A 524 -22.33 -19.34 -23.70
N ARG A 525 -23.59 -18.90 -23.58
CA ARG A 525 -24.41 -19.13 -22.37
C ARG A 525 -24.67 -20.62 -22.15
N LYS A 526 -24.91 -21.39 -23.22
CA LYS A 526 -25.15 -22.84 -23.17
C LYS A 526 -23.88 -23.60 -22.79
N VAL A 527 -22.76 -23.33 -23.46
CA VAL A 527 -21.49 -24.08 -23.28
C VAL A 527 -20.70 -23.62 -22.05
N LEU A 528 -20.51 -22.30 -21.89
CA LEU A 528 -19.65 -21.74 -20.82
C LEU A 528 -20.43 -21.47 -19.52
N GLY A 529 -21.74 -21.36 -19.61
CA GLY A 529 -22.61 -20.97 -18.49
C GLY A 529 -22.52 -19.49 -18.14
N VAL A 530 -23.37 -19.08 -17.20
CA VAL A 530 -23.40 -17.72 -16.65
C VAL A 530 -22.99 -17.69 -15.18
N THR A 531 -22.56 -16.54 -14.72
CA THR A 531 -22.32 -16.29 -13.29
C THR A 531 -23.64 -16.22 -12.53
N SER A 532 -23.67 -16.78 -11.32
CA SER A 532 -24.81 -16.66 -10.42
C SER A 532 -24.85 -15.22 -9.89
N GLY A 533 -25.83 -14.42 -10.32
CA GLY A 533 -25.98 -13.00 -9.94
C GLY A 533 -26.19 -12.71 -8.43
N ASN A 534 -25.99 -13.71 -7.57
CA ASN A 534 -25.90 -13.55 -6.12
C ASN A 534 -24.42 -13.43 -5.76
N ARG A 535 -24.01 -12.27 -5.22
CA ARG A 535 -22.83 -12.22 -4.34
C ARG A 535 -23.17 -13.00 -3.06
N LYS A 536 -23.14 -14.33 -3.11
CA LYS A 536 -22.39 -15.00 -2.05
C LYS A 536 -20.93 -14.67 -2.34
N GLU A 537 -20.13 -14.53 -1.30
CA GLU A 537 -18.70 -14.35 -1.40
C GLU A 537 -18.01 -15.60 -1.96
N ASP A 538 -18.57 -16.21 -3.00
CA ASP A 538 -17.89 -17.15 -3.87
C ASP A 538 -16.98 -16.31 -4.76
N LYS A 539 -15.96 -15.73 -4.11
CA LYS A 539 -14.64 -15.71 -4.70
C LYS A 539 -14.39 -17.19 -5.03
N GLU A 540 -14.68 -17.63 -6.24
CA GLU A 540 -13.97 -18.78 -6.82
C GLU A 540 -12.51 -18.34 -6.81
N THR A 541 -11.90 -18.55 -5.64
CA THR A 541 -10.53 -18.19 -5.36
C THR A 541 -9.69 -19.03 -6.30
N TRP A 542 -8.60 -18.47 -6.80
CA TRP A 542 -7.68 -19.17 -7.72
C TRP A 542 -7.06 -20.47 -7.17
N TRP A 543 -7.31 -20.81 -5.89
CA TRP A 543 -6.97 -22.05 -5.20
C TRP A 543 -8.18 -22.97 -4.93
N TRP A 544 -9.36 -22.61 -5.44
CA TRP A 544 -10.60 -23.36 -5.24
C TRP A 544 -10.67 -24.55 -6.19
N ASN A 545 -10.87 -25.75 -5.64
CA ASN A 545 -10.97 -27.00 -6.40
C ASN A 545 -12.17 -27.83 -5.90
N GLU A 546 -12.51 -28.89 -6.65
CA GLU A 546 -13.66 -29.75 -6.34
C GLU A 546 -13.52 -30.43 -4.97
N GLU A 547 -12.30 -30.79 -4.58
CA GLU A 547 -11.99 -31.39 -3.27
C GLU A 547 -12.35 -30.46 -2.10
N VAL A 548 -12.02 -29.17 -2.19
CA VAL A 548 -12.38 -28.15 -1.18
C VAL A 548 -13.89 -27.91 -1.17
N GLN A 549 -14.53 -27.88 -2.34
CA GLN A 549 -15.97 -27.70 -2.46
C GLN A 549 -16.74 -28.84 -1.78
N GLU A 550 -16.34 -30.08 -2.04
CA GLU A 550 -16.94 -31.26 -1.46
C GLU A 550 -16.68 -31.35 0.05
N SER A 551 -15.46 -31.02 0.49
CA SER A 551 -15.13 -30.97 1.93
C SER A 551 -15.98 -29.92 2.68
N ILE A 552 -16.23 -28.76 2.07
CA ILE A 552 -17.13 -27.74 2.65
C ILE A 552 -18.59 -28.22 2.65
N ARG A 553 -19.02 -28.97 1.63
CA ARG A 553 -20.36 -29.57 1.56
C ARG A 553 -20.58 -30.54 2.72
N ARG A 554 -19.64 -31.46 2.94
CA ARG A 554 -19.68 -32.41 4.07
C ARG A 554 -19.68 -31.71 5.43
N LYS A 555 -18.88 -30.65 5.61
CA LYS A 555 -18.93 -29.81 6.82
C LYS A 555 -20.29 -29.14 7.04
N ARG A 556 -20.96 -28.68 5.96
CA ARG A 556 -22.32 -28.10 6.05
C ARG A 556 -23.35 -29.15 6.46
N LEU A 557 -23.26 -30.37 5.90
CA LEU A 557 -24.13 -31.49 6.29
C LEU A 557 -23.92 -31.88 7.76
N ALA A 558 -22.67 -31.98 8.22
CA ALA A 558 -22.35 -32.24 9.63
C ALA A 558 -22.85 -31.12 10.56
N LYS A 559 -22.79 -29.85 10.13
CA LYS A 559 -23.37 -28.73 10.90
C LYS A 559 -24.88 -28.82 10.98
N GLN A 560 -25.56 -29.16 9.88
CA GLN A 560 -27.01 -29.32 9.85
C GLN A 560 -27.47 -30.50 10.71
N LYS A 561 -26.68 -31.57 10.78
CA LYS A 561 -26.89 -32.70 11.68
C LYS A 561 -26.75 -32.28 13.15
N TRP A 562 -25.71 -31.52 13.49
CA TRP A 562 -25.53 -30.95 14.83
C TRP A 562 -26.64 -29.98 15.22
N ASP A 563 -27.07 -29.10 14.32
CA ASP A 563 -28.16 -28.15 14.58
C ASP A 563 -29.52 -28.85 14.81
N ARG A 564 -29.71 -30.08 14.31
CA ARG A 564 -30.91 -30.89 14.52
C ARG A 564 -30.86 -31.76 15.78
N GLN A 565 -29.71 -32.39 16.04
CA GLN A 565 -29.58 -33.43 17.07
C GLN A 565 -29.00 -32.91 18.38
N SER A 566 -28.22 -31.81 18.36
CA SER A 566 -27.60 -31.15 19.52
C SER A 566 -26.85 -32.08 20.50
N ASP A 567 -26.42 -33.26 20.06
CA ASP A 567 -25.69 -34.26 20.84
C ASP A 567 -24.15 -34.12 20.68
N GLU A 568 -23.38 -34.61 21.66
CA GLU A 568 -21.92 -34.46 21.66
C GLU A 568 -21.25 -35.23 20.50
N LYS A 569 -21.89 -36.30 20.00
CA LYS A 569 -21.40 -37.09 18.86
C LYS A 569 -21.49 -36.31 17.54
N SER A 570 -22.62 -35.65 17.25
CA SER A 570 -22.73 -34.77 16.06
C SER A 570 -21.87 -33.51 16.16
N ARG A 571 -21.66 -32.99 17.39
CA ARG A 571 -20.72 -31.89 17.65
C ARG A 571 -19.28 -32.29 17.35
N GLN A 572 -18.87 -33.50 17.73
CA GLN A 572 -17.54 -34.05 17.46
C GLN A 572 -17.33 -34.26 15.95
N GLU A 573 -18.31 -34.84 15.26
CA GLU A 573 -18.31 -35.00 13.80
C GLU A 573 -18.16 -33.65 13.08
N TYR A 574 -18.88 -32.60 13.52
CA TYR A 574 -18.70 -31.24 12.97
C TYR A 574 -17.31 -30.66 13.23
N LYS A 575 -16.71 -30.87 14.40
CA LYS A 575 -15.34 -30.40 14.73
C LYS A 575 -14.31 -31.07 13.82
N GLU A 576 -14.40 -32.38 13.63
CA GLU A 576 -13.51 -33.16 12.77
C GLU A 576 -13.62 -32.70 11.32
N MET A 577 -14.84 -32.57 10.79
CA MET A 577 -15.07 -32.05 9.44
C MET A 577 -14.59 -30.60 9.28
N ARG A 578 -14.68 -29.77 10.33
CA ARG A 578 -14.14 -28.39 10.32
C ARG A 578 -12.62 -28.38 10.29
N GLN A 579 -11.94 -29.28 11.00
CA GLN A 579 -10.48 -29.42 10.95
C GLN A 579 -10.02 -29.95 9.59
N GLN A 580 -10.74 -30.94 9.04
CA GLN A 580 -10.46 -31.49 7.71
C GLN A 580 -10.53 -30.41 6.62
N VAL A 581 -11.62 -29.64 6.60
CA VAL A 581 -11.75 -28.49 5.68
C VAL A 581 -10.61 -27.47 5.83
N LYS A 582 -10.11 -27.23 7.05
CA LYS A 582 -8.96 -26.33 7.24
C LYS A 582 -7.68 -26.90 6.60
N ARG A 583 -7.44 -28.20 6.72
CA ARG A 583 -6.29 -28.90 6.11
C ARG A 583 -6.39 -28.89 4.59
N ASP A 584 -7.54 -29.25 4.03
CA ASP A 584 -7.75 -29.31 2.59
C ASP A 584 -7.63 -27.93 1.94
N VAL A 585 -8.16 -26.88 2.61
CA VAL A 585 -7.98 -25.48 2.16
C VAL A 585 -6.52 -25.04 2.24
N ALA A 586 -5.75 -25.50 3.23
CA ALA A 586 -4.32 -25.18 3.32
C ALA A 586 -3.53 -25.86 2.20
N LYS A 587 -3.77 -27.16 1.97
CA LYS A 587 -3.14 -27.94 0.91
C LYS A 587 -3.47 -27.40 -0.48
N ALA A 588 -4.75 -27.08 -0.74
CA ALA A 588 -5.17 -26.49 -2.01
C ALA A 588 -4.54 -25.11 -2.26
N LYS A 589 -4.38 -24.30 -1.20
CA LYS A 589 -3.65 -23.02 -1.31
C LYS A 589 -2.17 -23.24 -1.62
N GLU A 590 -1.52 -24.17 -0.94
CA GLU A 590 -0.10 -24.48 -1.11
C GLU A 590 0.19 -24.98 -2.52
N LYS A 591 -0.53 -26.01 -2.98
CA LYS A 591 -0.44 -26.52 -4.36
C LYS A 591 -0.69 -25.45 -5.40
N ALA A 592 -1.73 -24.63 -5.22
CA ALA A 592 -1.98 -23.51 -6.12
C ALA A 592 -0.82 -22.50 -6.12
N TYR A 593 -0.23 -22.19 -4.96
CA TYR A 593 0.95 -21.32 -4.89
C TYR A 593 2.14 -21.93 -5.63
N GLU A 594 2.40 -23.23 -5.49
CA GLU A 594 3.46 -23.94 -6.22
C GLU A 594 3.25 -23.89 -7.74
N GLU A 595 2.07 -24.26 -8.23
CA GLU A 595 1.71 -24.18 -9.65
C GLU A 595 1.78 -22.73 -10.17
N LEU A 596 1.36 -21.76 -9.35
CA LEU A 596 1.53 -20.35 -9.65
C LEU A 596 3.02 -20.00 -9.76
N TYR A 597 3.88 -20.51 -8.88
CA TYR A 597 5.32 -20.27 -8.90
C TYR A 597 6.01 -20.91 -10.12
N GLU A 598 5.60 -22.09 -10.54
CA GLU A 598 6.06 -22.73 -11.78
C GLU A 598 5.64 -21.94 -13.02
N ARG A 599 4.35 -21.57 -13.11
CA ARG A 599 3.85 -20.72 -14.21
C ARG A 599 4.49 -19.35 -14.22
N LEU A 600 4.88 -18.82 -13.07
CA LEU A 600 5.60 -17.55 -12.95
C LEU A 600 6.98 -17.59 -13.59
N ASP A 601 7.55 -18.77 -13.90
CA ASP A 601 8.78 -18.87 -14.69
C ASP A 601 8.58 -18.67 -16.21
N THR A 602 7.33 -18.71 -16.71
CA THR A 602 6.97 -18.44 -18.11
C THR A 602 6.78 -16.93 -18.41
N LYS A 603 6.79 -16.54 -19.69
CA LYS A 603 6.46 -15.17 -20.15
C LYS A 603 5.01 -14.76 -19.81
N GLU A 604 4.12 -15.71 -19.61
CA GLU A 604 2.70 -15.46 -19.30
C GLU A 604 2.50 -15.14 -17.82
N GLY A 605 3.29 -15.76 -16.94
CA GLY A 605 3.29 -15.53 -15.50
C GLY A 605 3.61 -14.08 -15.09
N GLU A 606 4.44 -13.36 -15.85
CA GLU A 606 4.74 -11.94 -15.56
C GLU A 606 3.46 -11.07 -15.48
N LYS A 607 2.43 -11.37 -16.29
CA LYS A 607 1.14 -10.65 -16.26
C LYS A 607 0.34 -10.95 -15.00
N ASP A 608 0.39 -12.20 -14.54
CA ASP A 608 -0.29 -12.64 -13.32
C ASP A 608 0.35 -11.99 -12.08
N LEU A 609 1.67 -11.80 -12.10
CA LEU A 609 2.41 -11.08 -11.08
C LEU A 609 1.95 -9.62 -10.95
N TYR A 610 1.75 -8.91 -12.08
CA TYR A 610 1.17 -7.58 -12.10
C TYR A 610 -0.29 -7.56 -11.61
N ARG A 611 -1.07 -8.59 -11.91
CA ARG A 611 -2.45 -8.73 -11.43
C ARG A 611 -2.49 -8.89 -9.90
N LEU A 612 -1.65 -9.77 -9.35
CA LEU A 612 -1.51 -10.02 -7.91
C LEU A 612 -1.05 -8.76 -7.17
N ALA A 613 -0.06 -8.05 -7.73
CA ALA A 613 0.40 -6.76 -7.21
C ALA A 613 -0.73 -5.73 -7.15
N ARG A 614 -1.51 -5.57 -8.23
CA ARG A 614 -2.64 -4.63 -8.27
C ARG A 614 -3.78 -5.02 -7.33
N GLN A 615 -4.06 -6.32 -7.17
CA GLN A 615 -5.10 -6.80 -6.26
C GLN A 615 -4.74 -6.52 -4.80
N ARG A 616 -3.47 -6.78 -4.40
CA ARG A 616 -2.99 -6.48 -3.04
C ARG A 616 -2.86 -4.97 -2.79
N ASP A 617 -2.45 -4.18 -3.78
CA ASP A 617 -2.47 -2.70 -3.70
C ASP A 617 -3.89 -2.17 -3.47
N ARG A 618 -4.90 -2.69 -4.18
CA ARG A 618 -6.30 -2.34 -3.93
C ARG A 618 -6.74 -2.65 -2.49
N ALA A 619 -6.29 -3.77 -1.92
CA ALA A 619 -6.63 -4.15 -0.55
C ALA A 619 -5.99 -3.23 0.52
N GLY A 620 -4.89 -2.55 0.19
CA GLY A 620 -4.20 -1.60 1.08
C GLY A 620 -4.63 -0.14 0.95
N LYS A 621 -5.60 0.18 0.07
CA LYS A 621 -6.15 1.53 -0.08
C LYS A 621 -7.19 1.83 0.98
N ASP A 622 -7.22 3.07 1.44
CA ASP A 622 -8.18 3.53 2.46
C ASP A 622 -9.62 3.38 1.96
N VAL A 623 -9.92 3.98 0.80
CA VAL A 623 -11.22 3.88 0.13
C VAL A 623 -11.14 2.80 -0.96
N LEU A 624 -11.92 1.73 -0.81
CA LEU A 624 -11.99 0.63 -1.77
C LEU A 624 -12.83 0.99 -3.00
N GLN A 625 -13.87 1.83 -2.80
CA GLN A 625 -14.81 2.29 -3.81
C GLN A 625 -15.31 3.68 -3.46
N VAL A 626 -15.32 4.59 -4.43
CA VAL A 626 -15.80 5.96 -4.24
C VAL A 626 -17.30 5.95 -4.42
N ARG A 627 -18.02 6.06 -3.30
CA ARG A 627 -19.49 6.07 -3.24
C ARG A 627 -20.08 7.47 -3.03
N ALA A 628 -19.24 8.44 -2.71
CA ALA A 628 -19.62 9.84 -2.52
C ALA A 628 -18.76 10.74 -3.42
N VAL A 629 -19.38 11.80 -3.95
CA VAL A 629 -18.78 12.72 -4.93
C VAL A 629 -19.21 14.14 -4.59
N LYS A 630 -18.34 15.13 -4.80
CA LYS A 630 -18.71 16.53 -4.59
C LYS A 630 -19.56 17.09 -5.74
N ASP A 631 -20.57 17.89 -5.42
CA ASP A 631 -21.33 18.67 -6.39
C ASP A 631 -20.49 19.83 -6.99
N GLY A 632 -21.13 20.73 -7.74
CA GLY A 632 -20.46 21.91 -8.32
C GLY A 632 -20.05 22.95 -7.27
N GLU A 633 -20.70 22.97 -6.11
CA GLU A 633 -20.53 23.95 -5.03
C GLU A 633 -19.57 23.43 -3.93
N GLY A 634 -19.16 22.17 -4.01
CA GLY A 634 -18.22 21.53 -3.08
C GLY A 634 -18.88 20.67 -1.99
N ASN A 635 -20.22 20.54 -1.99
CA ASN A 635 -20.94 19.70 -1.04
C ASN A 635 -20.83 18.22 -1.42
N VAL A 636 -20.67 17.35 -0.43
CA VAL A 636 -20.53 15.91 -0.64
C VAL A 636 -21.90 15.26 -0.88
N LEU A 637 -22.13 14.77 -2.10
CA LEU A 637 -23.29 13.97 -2.47
C LEU A 637 -23.07 12.51 -2.06
N THR A 638 -24.05 11.95 -1.34
CA THR A 638 -23.99 10.59 -0.78
C THR A 638 -25.12 9.68 -1.28
N SER A 639 -26.21 10.25 -1.81
CA SER A 639 -27.33 9.45 -2.31
C SER A 639 -27.01 8.82 -3.68
N GLU A 640 -27.41 7.56 -3.89
CA GLU A 640 -27.08 6.82 -5.10
C GLU A 640 -27.53 7.55 -6.38
N GLU A 641 -28.74 8.10 -6.37
CA GLU A 641 -29.31 8.90 -7.47
C GLU A 641 -28.53 10.19 -7.70
N SER A 642 -28.20 10.94 -6.64
CA SER A 642 -27.43 12.19 -6.78
C SER A 642 -26.02 11.94 -7.32
N VAL A 643 -25.38 10.84 -6.91
CA VAL A 643 -24.03 10.49 -7.36
C VAL A 643 -24.05 10.06 -8.83
N LEU A 644 -25.03 9.25 -9.23
CA LEU A 644 -25.22 8.86 -10.64
C LEU A 644 -25.52 10.07 -11.52
N ARG A 645 -26.40 10.97 -11.07
CA ARG A 645 -26.75 12.21 -11.76
C ARG A 645 -25.52 13.10 -11.93
N ARG A 646 -24.76 13.34 -10.87
CA ARG A 646 -23.53 14.15 -10.90
C ARG A 646 -22.49 13.60 -11.87
N TRP A 647 -22.29 12.27 -11.90
CA TRP A 647 -21.39 11.62 -12.86
C TRP A 647 -21.86 11.78 -14.30
N ARG A 648 -23.17 11.64 -14.54
CA ARG A 648 -23.77 11.87 -15.86
C ARG A 648 -23.56 13.32 -16.28
N GLU A 649 -24.02 14.29 -15.50
CA GLU A 649 -23.90 15.73 -15.78
C GLU A 649 -22.46 16.12 -16.10
N TYR A 650 -21.50 15.67 -15.28
CA TYR A 650 -20.09 15.97 -15.49
C TYR A 650 -19.57 15.45 -16.85
N PHE A 651 -19.83 14.19 -17.19
CA PHE A 651 -19.32 13.60 -18.44
C PHE A 651 -20.14 14.01 -19.67
N GLU A 652 -21.43 14.26 -19.50
CA GLU A 652 -22.32 14.78 -20.54
C GLU A 652 -21.91 16.20 -20.93
N GLN A 653 -21.64 17.07 -19.96
CA GLN A 653 -21.06 18.39 -20.21
C GLN A 653 -19.68 18.25 -20.87
N LEU A 654 -18.77 17.47 -20.28
CA LEU A 654 -17.41 17.31 -20.78
C LEU A 654 -17.33 16.85 -22.24
N MET A 655 -18.22 15.95 -22.68
CA MET A 655 -18.19 15.35 -24.02
C MET A 655 -19.11 16.03 -25.04
N ASN A 656 -19.78 17.12 -24.65
CA ASN A 656 -20.65 17.89 -25.54
C ASN A 656 -20.35 19.40 -25.54
N GLU A 657 -19.40 19.84 -24.73
CA GLU A 657 -18.97 21.24 -24.68
C GLU A 657 -17.83 21.46 -25.70
N GLU A 658 -18.10 22.30 -26.70
CA GLU A 658 -17.14 22.69 -27.75
C GLU A 658 -16.58 24.09 -27.45
N ASN A 659 -15.30 24.31 -27.77
CA ASN A 659 -14.70 25.64 -27.63
C ASN A 659 -15.11 26.54 -28.80
N GLN A 660 -15.11 27.85 -28.59
CA GLN A 660 -15.29 28.82 -29.68
C GLN A 660 -14.19 28.62 -30.75
N ARG A 661 -14.58 28.68 -32.03
CA ARG A 661 -13.67 28.54 -33.17
C ARG A 661 -14.20 29.25 -34.40
N GLU A 662 -13.28 29.56 -35.31
CA GLU A 662 -13.59 30.04 -36.65
C GLU A 662 -14.08 28.89 -37.53
N ARG A 663 -15.20 29.09 -38.23
CA ARG A 663 -15.68 28.14 -39.24
C ARG A 663 -14.84 28.26 -40.50
N ARG A 664 -14.57 27.14 -41.16
CA ARG A 664 -13.95 27.12 -42.48
C ARG A 664 -15.04 27.33 -43.55
N LEU A 665 -14.75 28.20 -44.50
CA LEU A 665 -15.58 28.44 -45.69
C LEU A 665 -14.97 27.79 -46.94
N ASP A 666 -13.74 27.26 -46.84
CA ASP A 666 -13.00 26.70 -47.97
C ASP A 666 -13.49 25.29 -48.31
N ASP A 667 -13.89 25.09 -49.57
CA ASP A 667 -14.11 23.77 -50.14
C ASP A 667 -12.75 23.09 -50.40
N VAL A 668 -12.59 21.85 -49.94
CA VAL A 668 -11.38 21.05 -50.17
C VAL A 668 -11.57 20.24 -51.45
N GLU A 669 -10.60 20.28 -52.37
CA GLU A 669 -10.60 19.40 -53.54
C GLU A 669 -10.58 17.92 -53.12
N LEU A 670 -11.57 17.17 -53.58
CA LEU A 670 -11.76 15.77 -53.20
C LEU A 670 -10.81 14.88 -54.01
N VAL A 671 -9.97 14.10 -53.32
CA VAL A 671 -9.06 13.14 -53.95
C VAL A 671 -9.84 11.90 -54.37
N LYS A 672 -9.86 11.61 -55.68
CA LYS A 672 -10.60 10.48 -56.27
C LYS A 672 -9.67 9.28 -56.47
N GLN A 673 -9.69 8.29 -55.57
CA GLN A 673 -9.02 6.99 -55.78
C GLN A 673 -9.97 5.81 -55.48
N ASP A 674 -9.78 4.68 -56.15
CA ASP A 674 -10.57 3.48 -55.90
C ASP A 674 -10.15 2.82 -54.58
N VAL A 675 -11.14 2.40 -53.78
CA VAL A 675 -10.91 1.72 -52.50
C VAL A 675 -11.11 0.22 -52.69
N ASP A 676 -10.03 -0.55 -52.50
CA ASP A 676 -10.06 -2.00 -52.59
C ASP A 676 -10.94 -2.64 -51.51
N ARG A 677 -11.50 -3.82 -51.82
CA ARG A 677 -12.19 -4.63 -50.80
C ARG A 677 -11.21 -5.09 -49.72
N ILE A 678 -11.72 -5.30 -48.52
CA ILE A 678 -10.98 -5.83 -47.37
C ILE A 678 -10.68 -7.29 -47.59
N SER A 679 -9.40 -7.63 -47.48
CA SER A 679 -8.90 -8.99 -47.62
C SER A 679 -9.02 -9.76 -46.30
N LYS A 680 -9.04 -11.10 -46.38
CA LYS A 680 -9.04 -11.97 -45.20
C LYS A 680 -7.76 -11.78 -44.38
N GLU A 681 -6.64 -11.48 -45.04
CA GLU A 681 -5.31 -11.28 -44.47
C GLU A 681 -5.26 -10.06 -43.54
N GLU A 682 -5.91 -8.95 -43.94
CA GLU A 682 -6.04 -7.74 -43.10
C GLU A 682 -6.83 -8.03 -41.81
N VAL A 683 -7.92 -8.78 -41.92
CA VAL A 683 -8.73 -9.19 -40.78
C VAL A 683 -7.95 -10.14 -39.86
N ARG A 684 -7.23 -11.13 -40.42
CA ARG A 684 -6.34 -12.01 -39.64
C ARG A 684 -5.27 -11.21 -38.89
N ALA A 685 -4.66 -10.23 -39.56
CA ALA A 685 -3.66 -9.35 -38.96
C ALA A 685 -4.26 -8.52 -37.80
N ALA A 686 -5.48 -7.99 -37.97
CA ALA A 686 -6.20 -7.26 -36.93
C ALA A 686 -6.51 -8.14 -35.70
N ILE A 687 -7.04 -9.36 -35.91
CA ILE A 687 -7.32 -10.32 -34.83
C ILE A 687 -6.04 -10.70 -34.06
N LYS A 688 -4.93 -10.90 -34.78
CA LYS A 688 -3.62 -11.22 -34.18
C LYS A 688 -3.06 -10.07 -33.35
N ARG A 689 -3.24 -8.81 -33.80
CA ARG A 689 -2.80 -7.60 -33.07
C ARG A 689 -3.59 -7.32 -31.79
N MET A 690 -4.84 -7.78 -31.70
CA MET A 690 -5.65 -7.59 -30.49
C MET A 690 -5.02 -8.27 -29.26
N LYS A 691 -5.30 -7.75 -28.06
CA LYS A 691 -4.77 -8.30 -26.80
C LYS A 691 -5.88 -9.05 -26.04
N SER A 692 -5.60 -10.27 -25.60
CA SER A 692 -6.49 -11.05 -24.72
C SER A 692 -6.52 -10.49 -23.29
N GLY A 693 -7.57 -10.84 -22.54
CA GLY A 693 -7.81 -10.49 -21.15
C GLY A 693 -8.25 -9.04 -20.96
N LYS A 694 -8.87 -8.44 -21.97
CA LYS A 694 -9.39 -7.06 -21.94
C LYS A 694 -10.86 -7.04 -21.54
N SER A 695 -11.28 -5.94 -20.90
CA SER A 695 -12.68 -5.74 -20.52
C SER A 695 -13.53 -5.49 -21.76
N VAL A 696 -14.59 -6.29 -21.90
CA VAL A 696 -15.55 -6.23 -23.01
C VAL A 696 -16.42 -4.97 -22.96
N GLY A 697 -16.92 -4.58 -24.13
CA GLY A 697 -17.92 -3.53 -24.28
C GLY A 697 -19.34 -4.02 -23.95
N PRO A 698 -20.37 -3.21 -24.29
CA PRO A 698 -21.78 -3.54 -24.01
C PRO A 698 -22.30 -4.77 -24.78
N ASP A 699 -21.63 -5.16 -25.86
CA ASP A 699 -21.94 -6.33 -26.68
C ASP A 699 -21.64 -7.67 -25.95
N ASP A 700 -20.81 -7.64 -24.91
CA ASP A 700 -20.37 -8.80 -24.11
C ASP A 700 -19.68 -9.90 -24.93
N ILE A 701 -19.07 -9.56 -26.09
CA ILE A 701 -18.31 -10.50 -26.94
C ILE A 701 -16.80 -10.16 -26.86
N PRO A 702 -15.96 -11.06 -26.31
CA PRO A 702 -14.52 -10.84 -26.20
C PRO A 702 -13.78 -11.23 -27.50
N VAL A 703 -12.51 -10.83 -27.62
CA VAL A 703 -11.71 -11.16 -28.82
C VAL A 703 -11.31 -12.63 -28.86
N GLU A 704 -11.27 -13.26 -27.69
CA GLU A 704 -11.07 -14.69 -27.49
C GLU A 704 -12.15 -15.53 -28.18
N ALA A 705 -13.39 -15.04 -28.23
CA ALA A 705 -14.47 -15.72 -28.96
C ALA A 705 -14.16 -15.74 -30.47
N TRP A 706 -13.76 -14.59 -31.04
CA TRP A 706 -13.35 -14.50 -32.45
C TRP A 706 -12.11 -15.35 -32.77
N ARG A 707 -11.15 -15.44 -31.85
CA ARG A 707 -9.97 -16.31 -32.01
C ARG A 707 -10.33 -17.79 -31.98
N CYS A 708 -11.26 -18.17 -31.10
CA CYS A 708 -11.73 -19.55 -30.98
C CYS A 708 -12.39 -20.04 -32.28
N LEU A 709 -13.16 -19.18 -32.95
CA LEU A 709 -13.85 -19.50 -34.21
C LEU A 709 -12.92 -19.65 -35.43
N GLY A 710 -11.67 -19.16 -35.37
CA GLY A 710 -10.68 -19.35 -36.43
C GLY A 710 -11.11 -18.74 -37.77
N GLU A 711 -11.00 -19.51 -38.86
CA GLU A 711 -11.33 -19.04 -40.22
C GLU A 711 -12.80 -18.62 -40.37
N MET A 712 -13.74 -19.25 -39.67
CA MET A 712 -15.15 -18.85 -39.69
C MET A 712 -15.34 -17.39 -39.26
N ALA A 713 -14.58 -16.94 -38.23
CA ALA A 713 -14.61 -15.55 -37.81
C ALA A 713 -14.00 -14.62 -38.86
N VAL A 714 -12.91 -15.04 -39.51
CA VAL A 714 -12.26 -14.25 -40.57
C VAL A 714 -13.23 -14.04 -41.73
N GLU A 715 -13.92 -15.09 -42.18
CA GLU A 715 -14.85 -15.03 -43.30
C GLU A 715 -16.07 -14.16 -43.00
N PHE A 716 -16.67 -14.32 -41.83
CA PHE A 716 -17.79 -13.50 -41.40
C PHE A 716 -17.39 -12.03 -41.27
N LEU A 717 -16.31 -11.72 -40.54
CA LEU A 717 -15.87 -10.35 -40.30
C LEU A 717 -15.45 -9.67 -41.61
N THR A 718 -14.81 -10.40 -42.54
CA THR A 718 -14.42 -9.85 -43.85
C THR A 718 -15.65 -9.46 -44.66
N ARG A 719 -16.69 -10.29 -44.70
CA ARG A 719 -17.96 -9.94 -45.39
C ARG A 719 -18.67 -8.77 -44.73
N LEU A 720 -18.79 -8.77 -43.41
CA LEU A 720 -19.40 -7.67 -42.65
C LEU A 720 -18.67 -6.34 -42.88
N PHE A 721 -17.35 -6.34 -42.80
CA PHE A 721 -16.53 -5.14 -43.01
C PHE A 721 -16.63 -4.61 -44.45
N ASN A 722 -16.69 -5.49 -45.44
CA ASN A 722 -16.88 -5.08 -46.83
C ASN A 722 -18.27 -4.46 -47.07
N ARG A 723 -19.34 -4.98 -46.47
CA ARG A 723 -20.67 -4.37 -46.61
C ARG A 723 -20.76 -2.99 -45.95
N ILE A 724 -20.15 -2.82 -44.77
CA ILE A 724 -20.04 -1.50 -44.13
C ILE A 724 -19.23 -0.54 -45.03
N LEU A 725 -18.15 -1.02 -45.66
CA LEU A 725 -17.35 -0.24 -46.61
C LEU A 725 -18.11 0.11 -47.90
N GLU A 726 -19.00 -0.77 -48.36
CA GLU A 726 -19.81 -0.62 -49.58
C GLU A 726 -21.01 0.33 -49.40
N GLY A 727 -21.37 0.68 -48.16
CA GLY A 727 -22.34 1.74 -47.86
C GLY A 727 -23.39 1.39 -46.80
N GLU A 728 -23.40 0.17 -46.26
CA GLU A 728 -24.25 -0.17 -45.12
C GLU A 728 -23.82 0.60 -43.87
N LYS A 729 -24.81 1.07 -43.09
CA LYS A 729 -24.53 1.67 -41.78
C LYS A 729 -23.98 0.61 -40.82
N MET A 730 -23.08 1.02 -39.95
CA MET A 730 -22.60 0.10 -38.93
C MET A 730 -23.70 -0.32 -37.94
N PRO A 731 -23.53 -1.48 -37.29
CA PRO A 731 -24.50 -1.96 -36.32
C PRO A 731 -24.72 -0.98 -35.16
N GLU A 732 -26.00 -0.73 -34.83
CA GLU A 732 -26.39 0.18 -33.74
C GLU A 732 -25.84 -0.25 -32.37
N GLU A 733 -25.62 -1.55 -32.14
CA GLU A 733 -24.97 -2.05 -30.92
C GLU A 733 -23.55 -1.50 -30.74
N TRP A 734 -22.82 -1.21 -31.83
CA TRP A 734 -21.44 -0.70 -31.77
C TRP A 734 -21.40 0.78 -31.33
N ARG A 735 -22.49 1.53 -31.53
CA ARG A 735 -22.62 2.93 -31.10
C ARG A 735 -22.75 3.09 -29.59
N ARG A 736 -22.97 2.00 -28.85
CA ARG A 736 -23.10 2.01 -27.39
C ARG A 736 -21.73 1.81 -26.73
N SER A 737 -21.39 2.68 -25.77
CA SER A 737 -20.19 2.52 -24.96
C SER A 737 -20.43 2.72 -23.46
N VAL A 738 -19.62 2.04 -22.63
CA VAL A 738 -19.68 2.21 -21.17
C VAL A 738 -18.42 2.91 -20.69
N LEU A 739 -18.57 4.10 -20.12
CA LEU A 739 -17.48 4.91 -19.59
C LEU A 739 -17.18 4.51 -18.14
N VAL A 740 -15.92 4.18 -17.86
CA VAL A 740 -15.44 3.88 -16.50
C VAL A 740 -14.55 5.02 -16.01
N PRO A 741 -14.91 5.73 -14.92
CA PRO A 741 -14.07 6.77 -14.35
C PRO A 741 -12.89 6.16 -13.60
N ILE A 742 -11.67 6.53 -13.99
CA ILE A 742 -10.42 6.10 -13.36
C ILE A 742 -9.73 7.30 -12.73
N PHE A 743 -9.50 7.22 -11.42
CA PHE A 743 -8.84 8.28 -10.66
C PHE A 743 -7.40 8.51 -11.14
N LYS A 744 -7.02 9.78 -11.38
CA LYS A 744 -5.70 10.18 -11.88
C LYS A 744 -4.59 10.11 -10.81
N HIS A 745 -4.91 9.68 -9.58
CA HIS A 745 -3.98 9.64 -8.45
C HIS A 745 -3.39 11.01 -8.09
N LYS A 746 -4.17 12.08 -8.32
CA LYS A 746 -3.83 13.48 -8.03
C LYS A 746 -5.11 14.21 -7.59
N GLY A 747 -4.99 15.09 -6.60
CA GLY A 747 -6.10 15.85 -6.05
C GLY A 747 -7.04 15.03 -5.15
N ASP A 748 -8.18 15.62 -4.82
CA ASP A 748 -9.24 14.99 -4.03
C ASP A 748 -9.94 13.87 -4.82
N VAL A 749 -10.14 12.72 -4.17
CA VAL A 749 -10.82 11.54 -4.70
C VAL A 749 -12.32 11.79 -4.90
N GLN A 750 -12.91 12.77 -4.20
CA GLN A 750 -14.33 13.06 -4.32
C GLN A 750 -14.66 14.00 -5.49
N THR A 751 -13.66 14.64 -6.12
CA THR A 751 -13.86 15.58 -7.23
C THR A 751 -13.87 14.86 -8.58
N CYS A 752 -14.95 15.02 -9.37
CA CYS A 752 -15.08 14.40 -10.69
C CYS A 752 -13.95 14.74 -11.69
N SER A 753 -13.42 15.97 -11.66
CA SER A 753 -12.35 16.44 -12.58
C SER A 753 -11.03 15.67 -12.45
N ASN A 754 -10.80 15.07 -11.28
CA ASN A 754 -9.63 14.24 -10.99
C ASN A 754 -9.74 12.81 -11.56
N TYR A 755 -10.82 12.51 -12.30
CA TYR A 755 -11.01 11.25 -12.99
C TYR A 755 -10.79 11.38 -14.49
N ARG A 756 -10.33 10.29 -15.10
CA ARG A 756 -10.28 10.09 -16.55
C ARG A 756 -11.34 9.07 -16.93
N GLY A 757 -12.24 9.44 -17.83
CA GLY A 757 -13.26 8.53 -18.35
C GLY A 757 -12.68 7.64 -19.45
N ILE A 758 -12.62 6.31 -19.24
CA ILE A 758 -12.23 5.36 -20.30
C ILE A 758 -13.47 4.69 -20.85
N LYS A 759 -13.67 4.77 -22.17
CA LYS A 759 -14.77 4.11 -22.87
C LYS A 759 -14.45 2.64 -23.12
N LEU A 760 -15.34 1.76 -22.65
CA LEU A 760 -15.41 0.36 -23.02
C LEU A 760 -16.32 0.25 -24.25
N ILE A 761 -15.70 -0.01 -25.39
CA ILE A 761 -16.31 -0.15 -26.71
C ILE A 761 -16.25 -1.64 -27.10
N SER A 762 -17.19 -2.08 -27.93
CA SER A 762 -17.21 -3.41 -28.55
C SER A 762 -15.82 -3.83 -29.04
N HIS A 763 -15.44 -5.09 -28.78
CA HIS A 763 -14.19 -5.62 -29.32
C HIS A 763 -14.25 -5.80 -30.83
N THR A 764 -15.42 -6.04 -31.40
CA THR A 764 -15.61 -6.14 -32.85
C THR A 764 -15.47 -4.78 -33.51
N MET A 765 -16.04 -3.71 -32.94
CA MET A 765 -15.80 -2.35 -33.42
C MET A 765 -14.30 -2.00 -33.39
N LYS A 766 -13.55 -2.46 -32.38
CA LYS A 766 -12.08 -2.27 -32.34
C LYS A 766 -11.32 -3.05 -33.41
N LEU A 767 -11.85 -4.19 -33.86
CA LEU A 767 -11.29 -4.92 -35.01
C LEU A 767 -11.51 -4.11 -36.29
N TRP A 768 -12.72 -3.57 -36.48
CA TRP A 768 -13.06 -2.69 -37.59
C TRP A 768 -12.16 -1.45 -37.62
N GLU A 769 -12.05 -0.74 -36.50
CA GLU A 769 -11.16 0.41 -36.32
C GLU A 769 -9.69 0.10 -36.65
N ARG A 770 -9.23 -1.14 -36.39
CA ARG A 770 -7.85 -1.56 -36.66
C ARG A 770 -7.59 -1.81 -38.14
N VAL A 771 -8.57 -2.33 -38.87
CA VAL A 771 -8.47 -2.49 -40.33
C VAL A 771 -8.47 -1.13 -40.99
N VAL A 772 -9.43 -0.26 -40.63
CA VAL A 772 -9.50 1.12 -41.15
C VAL A 772 -8.25 1.93 -40.80
N GLU A 773 -7.73 1.84 -39.57
CA GLU A 773 -6.50 2.53 -39.17
C GLU A 773 -5.26 2.07 -39.94
N ALA A 774 -5.17 0.78 -40.28
CA ALA A 774 -4.04 0.26 -41.05
C ALA A 774 -4.02 0.86 -42.46
N ARG A 775 -5.18 0.93 -43.12
CA ARG A 775 -5.33 1.51 -44.47
C ARG A 775 -5.13 3.02 -44.48
N LEU A 776 -5.77 3.75 -43.57
CA LEU A 776 -5.63 5.21 -43.48
C LEU A 776 -4.18 5.65 -43.23
N ARG A 777 -3.37 4.81 -42.58
CA ARG A 777 -1.96 5.08 -42.32
C ARG A 777 -1.09 4.97 -43.59
N GLU A 778 -1.53 4.23 -44.59
CA GLU A 778 -0.85 4.13 -45.89
C GLU A 778 -1.16 5.35 -46.76
N GLU A 779 -2.36 5.92 -46.63
CA GLU A 779 -2.77 7.13 -47.36
C GLU A 779 -2.26 8.44 -46.73
N VAL A 780 -2.20 8.52 -45.39
CA VAL A 780 -1.89 9.79 -44.71
C VAL A 780 -0.45 9.83 -44.21
N THR A 781 0.31 10.79 -44.74
CA THR A 781 1.64 11.14 -44.21
C THR A 781 1.52 12.14 -43.06
N ILE A 782 2.09 11.79 -41.91
CA ILE A 782 2.17 12.64 -40.70
C ILE A 782 3.62 13.12 -40.54
N CYS A 783 3.80 14.35 -40.07
CA CYS A 783 5.10 14.99 -39.94
C CYS A 783 6.09 14.27 -39.01
N GLU A 784 7.38 14.57 -39.21
CA GLU A 784 8.46 14.00 -38.42
C GLU A 784 8.49 14.47 -36.95
N GLN A 785 7.94 15.65 -36.68
CA GLN A 785 7.90 16.30 -35.37
C GLN A 785 6.90 15.66 -34.41
N GLN A 786 5.92 14.90 -34.93
CA GLN A 786 4.97 14.14 -34.12
C GLN A 786 5.58 12.79 -33.73
N TYR A 787 5.90 12.64 -32.44
CA TYR A 787 6.43 11.41 -31.84
C TYR A 787 5.31 10.55 -31.21
N GLY A 788 4.18 11.16 -30.86
CA GLY A 788 3.04 10.49 -30.25
C GLY A 788 2.30 9.62 -31.26
N PHE A 789 1.99 8.37 -30.88
CA PHE A 789 1.21 7.41 -31.68
C PHE A 789 1.77 7.06 -33.07
N MET A 790 3.03 7.41 -33.33
CA MET A 790 3.70 7.11 -34.59
C MET A 790 4.51 5.80 -34.51
N PRO A 791 4.46 4.94 -35.55
CA PRO A 791 5.27 3.74 -35.58
C PRO A 791 6.76 4.10 -35.56
N ARG A 792 7.55 3.28 -34.87
CA ARG A 792 9.02 3.42 -34.77
C ARG A 792 9.51 4.73 -34.12
N LYS A 793 8.63 5.53 -33.52
CA LYS A 793 8.96 6.66 -32.63
C LYS A 793 8.53 6.34 -31.19
N SER A 794 9.24 6.88 -30.22
CA SER A 794 9.11 6.59 -28.80
C SER A 794 9.28 7.85 -27.95
N THR A 795 8.82 7.81 -26.71
CA THR A 795 9.07 8.90 -25.73
C THR A 795 10.56 9.14 -25.51
N THR A 796 11.38 8.10 -25.64
CA THR A 796 12.83 8.18 -25.45
C THR A 796 13.48 8.98 -26.59
N ASP A 797 12.94 8.96 -27.80
CA ASP A 797 13.44 9.75 -28.94
C ASP A 797 13.32 11.24 -28.68
N ALA A 798 12.11 11.72 -28.33
CA ALA A 798 11.85 13.12 -28.02
C ALA A 798 12.62 13.57 -26.77
N LEU A 799 12.68 12.73 -25.73
CA LEU A 799 13.45 13.02 -24.52
C LEU A 799 14.96 13.13 -24.81
N PHE A 800 15.50 12.24 -25.65
CA PHE A 800 16.89 12.27 -26.06
C PHE A 800 17.20 13.54 -26.85
N ALA A 801 16.33 13.91 -27.80
CA ALA A 801 16.51 15.10 -28.62
C ALA A 801 16.55 16.38 -27.78
N LEU A 802 15.58 16.57 -26.88
CA LEU A 802 15.55 17.72 -25.96
C LEU A 802 16.79 17.78 -25.07
N ARG A 803 17.19 16.65 -24.46
CA ARG A 803 18.37 16.59 -23.58
C ARG A 803 19.66 16.91 -24.31
N MET A 804 19.81 16.41 -25.53
CA MET A 804 20.97 16.71 -26.37
C MET A 804 21.00 18.19 -26.75
N LEU A 805 19.85 18.80 -27.10
CA LEU A 805 19.76 20.21 -27.43
C LEU A 805 20.19 21.09 -26.25
N MET A 806 19.64 20.81 -25.07
CA MET A 806 20.01 21.51 -23.84
C MET A 806 21.49 21.29 -23.48
N GLU A 807 22.02 20.07 -23.66
CA GLU A 807 23.44 19.79 -23.41
C GLU A 807 24.35 20.61 -24.33
N LYS A 808 24.01 20.74 -25.62
CA LYS A 808 24.76 21.51 -26.63
C LYS A 808 24.76 23.00 -26.34
N TYR A 809 23.60 23.59 -26.06
CA TYR A 809 23.48 25.01 -25.70
C TYR A 809 24.18 25.33 -24.38
N ARG A 810 24.06 24.41 -23.42
CA ARG A 810 24.80 24.48 -22.16
C ARG A 810 26.32 24.49 -22.40
N GLU A 811 26.81 23.59 -23.24
CA GLU A 811 28.23 23.50 -23.62
C GLU A 811 28.70 24.78 -24.31
N GLY A 812 27.92 25.32 -25.24
CA GLY A 812 28.24 26.54 -25.98
C GLY A 812 28.10 27.84 -25.20
N GLN A 813 27.69 27.80 -23.93
CA GLN A 813 27.45 29.00 -23.10
C GLN A 813 26.44 29.97 -23.73
N LYS A 814 25.44 29.44 -24.43
CA LYS A 814 24.33 30.20 -25.04
C LYS A 814 23.02 29.90 -24.33
N GLU A 815 22.13 30.88 -24.33
CA GLU A 815 20.78 30.74 -23.81
C GLU A 815 19.94 29.83 -24.71
N LEU A 816 19.09 29.01 -24.08
CA LEU A 816 18.06 28.23 -24.77
C LEU A 816 16.78 28.38 -23.97
N HIS A 817 15.73 28.79 -24.66
CA HIS A 817 14.43 29.04 -24.09
C HIS A 817 13.50 27.89 -24.49
N CYS A 818 12.91 27.19 -23.52
CA CYS A 818 12.02 26.06 -23.75
C CYS A 818 10.66 26.35 -23.10
N VAL A 819 9.57 26.24 -23.85
CA VAL A 819 8.21 26.28 -23.30
C VAL A 819 7.56 24.92 -23.48
N PHE A 820 7.00 24.41 -22.39
CA PHE A 820 6.25 23.16 -22.36
C PHE A 820 4.77 23.50 -22.37
N VAL A 821 4.08 23.20 -23.47
CA VAL A 821 2.67 23.54 -23.69
C VAL A 821 1.82 22.28 -23.48
N ASP A 822 0.76 22.42 -22.68
CA ASP A 822 -0.27 21.40 -22.45
C ASP A 822 -1.62 21.90 -23.00
N LEU A 823 -2.44 21.01 -23.54
CA LEU A 823 -3.77 21.34 -24.07
C LEU A 823 -4.88 20.97 -23.09
N GLU A 824 -5.90 21.81 -22.98
CA GLU A 824 -7.04 21.55 -22.10
C GLU A 824 -7.91 20.42 -22.64
N LYS A 825 -7.88 19.26 -21.96
CA LYS A 825 -8.77 18.12 -22.27
C LYS A 825 -8.73 17.75 -23.77
N ALA A 826 -7.54 17.75 -24.38
CA ALA A 826 -7.34 17.71 -25.83
C ALA A 826 -8.22 16.69 -26.58
N TYR A 827 -8.31 15.44 -26.09
CA TYR A 827 -9.13 14.40 -26.70
C TYR A 827 -10.63 14.67 -26.64
N ASP A 828 -11.11 15.25 -25.54
CA ASP A 828 -12.54 15.46 -25.27
C ASP A 828 -13.07 16.71 -26.00
N ARG A 829 -12.16 17.61 -26.44
CA ARG A 829 -12.49 18.92 -27.04
C ARG A 829 -12.35 18.99 -28.55
N VAL A 830 -11.86 17.94 -29.22
CA VAL A 830 -11.68 17.96 -30.68
C VAL A 830 -13.03 18.17 -31.38
N PRO A 831 -13.19 19.25 -32.17
CA PRO A 831 -14.38 19.46 -33.00
C PRO A 831 -14.47 18.42 -34.11
N ARG A 832 -15.65 17.80 -34.29
CA ARG A 832 -15.83 16.77 -35.32
C ARG A 832 -15.72 17.32 -36.73
N GLU A 833 -16.26 18.50 -36.99
CA GLU A 833 -16.16 19.13 -38.31
C GLU A 833 -14.70 19.42 -38.70
N GLU A 834 -13.88 19.89 -37.74
CA GLU A 834 -12.46 20.12 -38.00
C GLU A 834 -11.73 18.79 -38.25
N LEU A 835 -12.09 17.71 -37.54
CA LEU A 835 -11.57 16.37 -37.83
C LEU A 835 -11.88 15.92 -39.27
N TRP A 836 -13.11 16.11 -39.74
CA TRP A 836 -13.49 15.76 -41.13
C TRP A 836 -12.70 16.57 -42.14
N TYR A 837 -12.57 17.88 -41.90
CA TYR A 837 -11.75 18.75 -42.74
C TYR A 837 -10.28 18.32 -42.77
N CYS A 838 -9.67 18.01 -41.62
CA CYS A 838 -8.29 17.56 -41.55
C CYS A 838 -8.05 16.24 -42.28
N LEU A 839 -9.03 15.32 -42.26
CA LEU A 839 -8.94 14.07 -43.04
C LEU A 839 -8.97 14.34 -44.54
N ARG A 840 -9.89 15.18 -45.02
CA ARG A 840 -9.97 15.55 -46.45
C ARG A 840 -8.71 16.26 -46.93
N LYS A 841 -8.24 17.27 -46.19
CA LYS A 841 -6.99 17.99 -46.49
C LYS A 841 -5.76 17.07 -46.45
N SER A 842 -5.85 15.92 -45.78
CA SER A 842 -4.76 14.95 -45.72
C SER A 842 -4.63 14.07 -46.96
N GLY A 843 -5.52 14.21 -47.94
CA GLY A 843 -5.51 13.44 -49.17
C GLY A 843 -6.15 12.05 -49.04
N VAL A 844 -6.96 11.83 -48.00
CA VAL A 844 -7.74 10.58 -47.83
C VAL A 844 -8.73 10.45 -48.99
N SER A 845 -8.75 9.28 -49.63
CA SER A 845 -9.50 9.05 -50.88
C SER A 845 -11.03 9.00 -50.70
N GLU A 846 -11.76 9.51 -51.72
CA GLU A 846 -13.22 9.48 -51.86
C GLU A 846 -13.67 9.03 -53.28
N LYS A 847 -14.10 7.76 -53.55
CA LYS A 847 -14.84 7.45 -54.82
C LYS A 847 -15.79 6.19 -54.91
N TYR A 848 -16.84 6.41 -55.73
CA TYR A 848 -17.84 5.64 -56.56
C TYR A 848 -17.88 4.09 -56.61
N VAL A 849 -19.08 3.58 -56.96
CA VAL A 849 -19.31 2.27 -57.62
C VAL A 849 -19.92 2.56 -59.00
N ARG A 850 -19.35 1.98 -60.05
CA ARG A 850 -19.88 2.02 -61.41
C ARG A 850 -21.00 0.98 -61.54
N VAL A 851 -22.25 1.38 -61.30
CA VAL A 851 -23.42 0.67 -61.85
C VAL A 851 -24.33 1.69 -62.51
N VAL A 852 -24.81 1.27 -63.68
CA VAL A 852 -25.57 1.95 -64.71
C VAL A 852 -26.81 2.68 -64.16
N GLN A 853 -27.04 3.89 -64.66
CA GLN A 853 -28.31 4.65 -64.68
C GLN A 853 -29.24 4.49 -63.47
N ASP A 854 -29.22 5.45 -62.52
CA ASP A 854 -30.39 6.32 -62.37
C ASP A 854 -30.09 7.58 -61.55
N MET A 855 -30.84 8.62 -61.88
CA MET A 855 -30.58 10.02 -61.61
C MET A 855 -31.27 10.43 -60.29
N LYS A 856 -30.49 10.72 -59.23
CA LYS A 856 -30.69 11.79 -58.20
C LYS A 856 -29.86 11.49 -56.93
N SER A 857 -28.92 12.40 -56.64
CA SER A 857 -28.17 12.56 -55.37
C SER A 857 -27.40 11.36 -54.82
N GLY A 858 -26.20 11.06 -55.35
CA GLY A 858 -25.36 9.99 -54.81
C GLY A 858 -23.85 10.23 -54.96
N VAL A 859 -23.27 11.11 -54.16
CA VAL A 859 -21.80 11.19 -53.99
C VAL A 859 -21.37 10.10 -53.00
N SER A 860 -20.51 9.18 -53.43
CA SER A 860 -20.00 8.08 -52.60
C SER A 860 -18.64 8.45 -51.96
N GLU A 861 -18.70 9.12 -50.80
CA GLU A 861 -17.59 9.33 -49.85
C GLU A 861 -17.41 8.05 -49.01
N LYS A 862 -16.30 7.30 -49.09
CA LYS A 862 -16.18 5.98 -48.38
C LYS A 862 -15.50 6.08 -47.02
N TYR A 863 -14.21 6.43 -46.92
CA TYR A 863 -13.50 6.39 -45.64
C TYR A 863 -13.92 7.50 -44.66
N VAL A 864 -14.05 8.75 -45.13
CA VAL A 864 -14.50 9.86 -44.29
C VAL A 864 -15.90 9.57 -43.73
N ARG A 865 -16.82 9.07 -44.58
CA ARG A 865 -18.17 8.65 -44.16
C ARG A 865 -18.16 7.45 -43.20
N VAL A 866 -17.32 6.45 -43.43
CA VAL A 866 -17.15 5.31 -42.51
C VAL A 866 -16.69 5.81 -41.13
N VAL A 867 -15.74 6.75 -41.09
CA VAL A 867 -15.30 7.33 -39.81
C VAL A 867 -16.40 8.22 -39.22
N GLN A 868 -17.10 9.04 -40.00
CA GLN A 868 -18.26 9.82 -39.54
C GLN A 868 -19.31 8.92 -38.90
N ASP A 869 -19.65 7.81 -39.56
CA ASP A 869 -20.60 6.82 -39.04
C ASP A 869 -20.12 6.23 -37.71
N MET A 870 -18.82 6.09 -37.44
CA MET A 870 -18.30 5.62 -36.13
C MET A 870 -18.58 6.59 -34.98
N TYR A 871 -18.72 7.88 -35.28
CA TYR A 871 -18.91 8.93 -34.27
C TYR A 871 -20.36 9.42 -34.19
N GLU A 872 -21.11 9.34 -35.29
CA GLU A 872 -22.53 9.69 -35.33
C GLU A 872 -23.39 8.72 -34.51
N GLY A 873 -24.45 9.24 -33.89
CA GLY A 873 -25.37 8.44 -33.06
C GLY A 873 -24.75 7.80 -31.80
N SER A 874 -23.48 8.09 -31.48
CA SER A 874 -22.79 7.47 -30.35
C SER A 874 -23.43 7.83 -29.00
N VAL A 875 -23.74 6.81 -28.21
CA VAL A 875 -24.33 6.94 -26.87
C VAL A 875 -23.45 6.30 -25.81
N THR A 876 -23.37 6.95 -24.65
CA THR A 876 -22.51 6.51 -23.55
C THR A 876 -23.27 6.49 -22.23
N ALA A 877 -22.96 5.52 -21.37
CA ALA A 877 -23.39 5.50 -19.97
C ALA A 877 -22.17 5.39 -19.05
N VAL A 878 -22.21 6.01 -17.87
CA VAL A 878 -21.11 5.97 -16.89
C VAL A 878 -21.31 4.83 -15.91
N LYS A 879 -20.33 3.94 -15.78
CA LYS A 879 -20.32 2.86 -14.80
C LYS A 879 -19.44 3.22 -13.61
N CYS A 880 -20.07 3.57 -12.49
CA CYS A 880 -19.41 3.89 -11.24
C CYS A 880 -19.56 2.75 -10.21
N ALA A 881 -19.07 2.95 -8.99
CA ALA A 881 -19.17 1.95 -7.93
C ALA A 881 -20.60 1.71 -7.43
N VAL A 882 -21.47 2.70 -7.59
CA VAL A 882 -22.86 2.69 -7.14
C VAL A 882 -23.77 2.02 -8.16
N GLY A 883 -23.52 2.24 -9.46
CA GLY A 883 -24.33 1.68 -10.53
C GLY A 883 -23.88 2.19 -11.91
N THR A 884 -24.73 1.95 -12.90
CA THR A 884 -24.60 2.52 -14.26
C THR A 884 -25.61 3.67 -14.38
N THR A 885 -25.19 4.81 -14.93
CA THR A 885 -26.10 5.94 -15.20
C THR A 885 -26.99 5.65 -16.41
N ASP A 886 -27.96 6.53 -16.65
CA ASP A 886 -28.67 6.56 -17.92
C ASP A 886 -27.71 6.90 -19.08
N TRP A 887 -28.16 6.56 -20.29
CA TRP A 887 -27.46 6.83 -21.54
C TRP A 887 -27.60 8.30 -21.94
N PHE A 888 -26.52 8.89 -22.44
CA PHE A 888 -26.49 10.23 -23.02
C PHE A 888 -25.73 10.23 -24.35
N ARG A 889 -26.06 11.18 -25.23
CA ARG A 889 -25.41 11.32 -26.55
C ARG A 889 -24.05 11.99 -26.42
N VAL A 890 -23.12 11.60 -27.27
CA VAL A 890 -21.78 12.21 -27.39
C VAL A 890 -21.65 12.90 -28.74
N LYS A 891 -21.37 14.19 -28.73
CA LYS A 891 -21.28 15.04 -29.93
C LYS A 891 -19.89 15.59 -30.20
N VAL A 892 -19.03 15.70 -29.17
CA VAL A 892 -17.69 16.31 -29.29
C VAL A 892 -16.62 15.31 -28.88
N GLY A 893 -15.41 15.49 -29.42
CA GLY A 893 -14.23 14.76 -29.01
C GLY A 893 -14.11 13.35 -29.59
N LEU A 894 -12.96 12.75 -29.29
CA LEU A 894 -12.56 11.42 -29.75
C LEU A 894 -12.91 10.33 -28.72
N HIS A 895 -13.09 9.10 -29.20
CA HIS A 895 -13.42 7.96 -28.33
C HIS A 895 -12.20 7.51 -27.50
N GLN A 896 -12.08 7.98 -26.26
CA GLN A 896 -11.00 7.54 -25.35
C GLN A 896 -11.07 6.03 -25.04
N GLY A 897 -10.26 5.22 -25.72
CA GLY A 897 -10.27 3.77 -25.64
C GLY A 897 -10.50 3.05 -26.99
N SER A 898 -10.80 3.82 -28.03
CA SER A 898 -10.81 3.41 -29.45
C SER A 898 -9.41 3.04 -29.94
N ALA A 899 -9.38 2.14 -30.91
CA ALA A 899 -8.18 1.77 -31.63
C ALA A 899 -7.71 2.82 -32.65
N LEU A 900 -8.66 3.59 -33.21
CA LEU A 900 -8.46 4.56 -34.29
C LEU A 900 -8.22 5.99 -33.78
N SER A 901 -8.86 6.39 -32.67
CA SER A 901 -8.76 7.76 -32.12
C SER A 901 -7.34 8.31 -31.96
N PRO A 902 -6.31 7.55 -31.52
CA PRO A 902 -4.96 8.10 -31.40
C PRO A 902 -4.35 8.53 -32.74
N PHE A 903 -4.67 7.82 -33.82
CA PHE A 903 -4.23 8.19 -35.16
C PHE A 903 -4.98 9.42 -35.67
N LEU A 904 -6.31 9.47 -35.50
CA LEU A 904 -7.11 10.65 -35.85
C LEU A 904 -6.63 11.91 -35.12
N PHE A 905 -6.29 11.79 -33.84
CA PHE A 905 -5.72 12.90 -33.07
C PHE A 905 -4.38 13.37 -33.65
N ALA A 906 -3.52 12.44 -34.06
CA ALA A 906 -2.25 12.78 -34.70
C ALA A 906 -2.46 13.52 -36.03
N VAL A 907 -3.43 13.10 -36.85
CA VAL A 907 -3.79 13.78 -38.11
C VAL A 907 -4.32 15.20 -37.86
N VAL A 908 -5.20 15.38 -36.87
CA VAL A 908 -5.71 16.71 -36.49
C VAL A 908 -4.56 17.62 -36.05
N MET A 909 -3.74 17.16 -35.11
CA MET A 909 -2.59 17.95 -34.64
C MET A 909 -1.61 18.27 -35.77
N ASP A 910 -1.40 17.35 -36.71
CA ASP A 910 -0.56 17.57 -37.88
C ASP A 910 -1.07 18.73 -38.74
N ARG A 911 -2.36 18.71 -39.08
CA ARG A 911 -2.97 19.71 -39.97
C ARG A 911 -3.22 21.04 -39.30
N LEU A 912 -3.53 21.06 -38.01
CA LEU A 912 -3.71 22.29 -37.25
C LEU A 912 -2.40 23.06 -37.06
N THR A 913 -1.26 22.36 -37.05
CA THR A 913 0.04 22.96 -36.78
C THR A 913 0.84 23.26 -38.04
N ASP A 914 0.29 23.00 -39.24
CA ASP A 914 0.97 23.11 -40.53
C ASP A 914 1.73 24.44 -40.70
N GLU A 915 1.09 25.55 -40.36
CA GLU A 915 1.62 26.92 -40.50
C GLU A 915 2.66 27.32 -39.44
N VAL A 916 2.72 26.61 -38.30
CA VAL A 916 3.55 26.99 -37.13
C VAL A 916 4.68 26.00 -36.84
N ARG A 917 4.72 24.88 -37.57
CA ARG A 917 5.73 23.83 -37.40
C ARG A 917 7.12 24.31 -37.82
N GLN A 918 8.11 23.95 -37.01
CA GLN A 918 9.52 24.02 -37.39
C GLN A 918 10.13 22.62 -37.31
N GLU A 919 11.31 22.42 -37.89
CA GLU A 919 12.00 21.13 -37.80
C GLU A 919 12.34 20.75 -36.35
N SER A 920 12.27 19.45 -36.04
CA SER A 920 12.86 18.96 -34.78
C SER A 920 14.38 19.19 -34.82
N PRO A 921 15.01 19.63 -33.72
CA PRO A 921 14.53 19.59 -32.33
C PRO A 921 13.85 20.88 -31.81
N TRP A 922 13.59 21.89 -32.65
CA TRP A 922 13.00 23.16 -32.19
C TRP A 922 11.55 22.99 -31.75
N ILE A 923 10.79 22.18 -32.49
CA ILE A 923 9.45 21.74 -32.10
C ILE A 923 9.45 20.22 -31.96
N MET A 924 8.92 19.75 -30.84
CA MET A 924 8.68 18.33 -30.58
C MET A 924 7.27 18.16 -30.02
N MET A 925 6.48 17.30 -30.65
CA MET A 925 5.11 16.98 -30.21
C MET A 925 5.03 15.52 -29.80
N PHE A 926 4.47 15.24 -28.64
CA PHE A 926 4.09 13.89 -28.24
C PHE A 926 2.60 13.89 -27.90
N ALA A 927 1.77 13.65 -28.92
CA ALA A 927 0.33 13.84 -28.81
C ALA A 927 -0.01 15.28 -28.38
N ASP A 928 -0.54 15.47 -27.18
CA ASP A 928 -0.92 16.76 -26.58
C ASP A 928 0.23 17.49 -25.89
N ASP A 929 1.31 16.78 -25.51
CA ASP A 929 2.51 17.39 -24.91
C ASP A 929 3.38 18.04 -26.01
N ILE A 930 3.47 19.36 -26.03
CA ILE A 930 4.26 20.11 -27.03
C ILE A 930 5.44 20.79 -26.34
N VAL A 931 6.61 20.78 -26.98
CA VAL A 931 7.80 21.52 -26.53
C VAL A 931 8.27 22.44 -27.65
N ILE A 932 8.37 23.73 -27.31
CA ILE A 932 8.85 24.79 -28.18
C ILE A 932 10.20 25.28 -27.65
N CYS A 933 11.25 25.14 -28.46
CA CYS A 933 12.60 25.61 -28.12
C CYS A 933 13.01 26.75 -29.06
N CYS A 934 13.47 27.87 -28.53
CA CYS A 934 14.02 28.98 -29.31
C CYS A 934 15.33 29.52 -28.73
N LYS A 935 16.03 30.32 -29.53
CA LYS A 935 17.37 30.85 -29.20
C LYS A 935 17.32 32.14 -28.38
N SER A 936 16.19 32.84 -28.39
CA SER A 936 15.94 34.08 -27.65
C SER A 936 14.56 34.06 -27.04
N ARG A 937 14.33 34.94 -26.07
CA ARG A 937 13.06 35.09 -25.36
C ARG A 937 11.98 35.63 -26.27
N GLU A 938 12.30 36.63 -27.07
CA GLU A 938 11.38 37.31 -27.98
C GLU A 938 10.83 36.32 -29.03
N GLN A 939 11.70 35.44 -29.56
CA GLN A 939 11.29 34.35 -30.44
C GLN A 939 10.35 33.34 -29.77
N VAL A 940 10.53 33.09 -28.47
CA VAL A 940 9.62 32.21 -27.73
C VAL A 940 8.25 32.83 -27.57
N GLU A 941 8.17 34.10 -27.19
CA GLU A 941 6.88 34.80 -27.05
C GLU A 941 6.13 34.84 -28.38
N GLU A 942 6.82 35.22 -29.45
CA GLU A 942 6.25 35.24 -30.80
C GLU A 942 5.80 33.83 -31.25
N SER A 943 6.65 32.82 -31.05
CA SER A 943 6.31 31.44 -31.42
C SER A 943 5.12 30.94 -30.60
N LEU A 944 5.09 31.19 -29.29
CA LEU A 944 4.02 30.76 -28.43
C LEU A 944 2.69 31.41 -28.80
N GLU A 945 2.69 32.70 -29.15
CA GLU A 945 1.50 33.41 -29.59
C GLU A 945 0.98 32.88 -30.94
N ARG A 946 1.89 32.60 -31.89
CA ARG A 946 1.53 31.92 -33.15
C ARG A 946 0.91 30.55 -32.91
N TRP A 947 1.48 29.75 -31.99
CA TRP A 947 0.95 28.44 -31.62
C TRP A 947 -0.41 28.54 -30.93
N ARG A 948 -0.58 29.49 -30.01
CA ARG A 948 -1.87 29.79 -29.37
C ARG A 948 -2.90 30.11 -30.44
N TYR A 949 -2.63 31.07 -31.31
CA TYR A 949 -3.54 31.49 -32.35
C TYR A 949 -3.92 30.34 -33.28
N ALA A 950 -2.95 29.57 -33.77
CA ALA A 950 -3.18 28.45 -34.69
C ALA A 950 -4.09 27.36 -34.11
N LEU A 951 -3.94 27.04 -32.81
CA LEU A 951 -4.71 26.01 -32.13
C LEU A 951 -6.07 26.53 -31.62
N GLU A 952 -6.10 27.69 -30.96
CA GLU A 952 -7.32 28.24 -30.35
C GLU A 952 -8.36 28.63 -31.39
N ARG A 953 -7.96 29.21 -32.53
CA ARG A 953 -8.89 29.56 -33.61
C ARG A 953 -9.61 28.34 -34.21
N ARG A 954 -9.10 27.13 -33.98
CA ARG A 954 -9.67 25.85 -34.43
C ARG A 954 -10.26 25.03 -33.28
N GLY A 955 -10.45 25.63 -32.10
CA GLY A 955 -11.14 25.03 -30.97
C GLY A 955 -10.23 24.23 -30.01
N MET A 956 -8.90 24.25 -30.19
CA MET A 956 -7.95 23.57 -29.33
C MET A 956 -7.29 24.57 -28.36
N LYS A 957 -7.74 24.60 -27.10
CA LYS A 957 -7.29 25.59 -26.11
C LYS A 957 -6.04 25.18 -25.34
N LEU A 958 -5.12 26.13 -25.14
CA LEU A 958 -3.91 25.92 -24.34
C LEU A 958 -4.23 26.01 -22.83
N SER A 959 -3.65 25.10 -22.05
CA SER A 959 -3.79 25.06 -20.60
C SER A 959 -2.80 26.00 -19.93
N ARG A 960 -3.17 27.27 -19.79
CA ARG A 960 -2.28 28.31 -19.20
C ARG A 960 -1.64 27.89 -17.88
N SER A 961 -2.42 27.31 -16.96
CA SER A 961 -1.94 26.90 -15.64
C SER A 961 -0.96 25.71 -15.63
N LYS A 962 -0.73 25.08 -16.77
CA LYS A 962 0.20 23.95 -16.93
C LYS A 962 1.29 24.22 -17.98
N THR A 963 1.15 25.31 -18.73
CA THR A 963 2.19 25.76 -19.63
C THR A 963 3.29 26.38 -18.80
N GLU A 964 4.49 25.79 -18.85
CA GLU A 964 5.63 26.21 -18.02
C GLU A 964 6.82 26.60 -18.91
N TYR A 965 7.57 27.62 -18.50
CA TYR A 965 8.73 28.16 -19.22
C TYR A 965 10.04 27.79 -18.50
N MET A 966 11.06 27.39 -19.25
CA MET A 966 12.40 27.06 -18.74
C MET A 966 13.49 27.74 -19.59
N CYS A 967 14.48 28.33 -18.91
CA CYS A 967 15.67 28.89 -19.55
C CYS A 967 16.92 28.08 -19.17
N VAL A 968 17.78 27.76 -20.15
CA VAL A 968 19.11 27.19 -19.93
C VAL A 968 20.17 28.29 -20.09
N ASN A 969 21.18 28.32 -19.22
CA ASN A 969 22.28 29.31 -19.24
C ASN A 969 21.82 30.77 -19.20
N GLU A 970 20.80 31.01 -18.39
CA GLU A 970 20.23 32.33 -18.16
C GLU A 970 21.27 33.38 -17.76
N ARG A 971 21.22 34.56 -18.42
CA ARG A 971 22.03 35.73 -18.10
C ARG A 971 21.29 36.65 -17.11
N GLU A 972 22.03 37.39 -16.29
CA GLU A 972 21.45 38.38 -15.37
C GLU A 972 20.62 39.41 -16.14
N GLY A 973 19.37 39.65 -15.70
CA GLY A 973 18.42 40.58 -16.35
C GLY A 973 17.50 39.95 -17.41
N SER A 974 17.48 38.63 -17.55
CA SER A 974 16.55 37.94 -18.46
C SER A 974 15.11 38.04 -17.96
N GLY A 975 14.31 38.84 -18.67
CA GLY A 975 12.95 39.15 -18.29
C GLY A 975 11.97 37.97 -18.40
N VAL A 976 10.72 38.25 -18.08
CA VAL A 976 9.62 37.28 -18.05
C VAL A 976 9.12 36.96 -19.47
N VAL A 977 8.57 35.76 -19.67
CA VAL A 977 7.88 35.35 -20.90
C VAL A 977 6.38 35.48 -20.67
N ARG A 978 5.69 36.19 -21.57
CA ARG A 978 4.25 36.44 -21.47
C ARG A 978 3.47 35.69 -22.56
N LEU A 979 2.25 35.26 -22.20
CA LEU A 979 1.24 34.74 -23.10
C LEU A 979 -0.02 35.59 -22.93
N GLN A 980 -0.46 36.30 -23.98
CA GLN A 980 -1.58 37.24 -23.91
C GLN A 980 -1.46 38.30 -22.79
N GLY A 981 -0.23 38.73 -22.48
CA GLY A 981 0.05 39.70 -21.42
C GLY A 981 0.21 39.10 -20.01
N GLU A 982 -0.17 37.85 -19.78
CA GLU A 982 0.03 37.14 -18.50
C GLU A 982 1.41 36.48 -18.46
N GLU A 983 2.08 36.55 -17.30
CA GLU A 983 3.38 35.91 -17.10
C GLU A 983 3.26 34.38 -16.98
N LEU A 984 4.08 33.66 -17.74
CA LEU A 984 4.22 32.21 -17.59
C LEU A 984 5.07 31.85 -16.37
N GLN A 985 4.68 30.79 -15.68
CA GLN A 985 5.47 30.24 -14.59
C GLN A 985 6.83 29.74 -15.10
N LYS A 986 7.90 30.41 -14.65
CA LYS A 986 9.28 30.00 -14.90
C LYS A 986 9.70 28.89 -13.95
N VAL A 987 10.30 27.82 -14.49
CA VAL A 987 10.69 26.62 -13.75
C VAL A 987 12.13 26.20 -14.03
N GLU A 988 12.83 25.76 -12.98
CA GLU A 988 14.18 25.17 -13.11
C GLU A 988 14.14 23.67 -13.45
N GLU A 989 13.05 22.99 -13.09
CA GLU A 989 12.84 21.57 -13.37
C GLU A 989 11.43 21.32 -13.93
N PHE A 990 11.35 20.53 -15.00
CA PHE A 990 10.08 20.15 -15.64
C PHE A 990 10.01 18.63 -15.82
N LYS A 991 8.81 18.05 -15.67
CA LYS A 991 8.58 16.62 -15.90
C LYS A 991 8.08 16.35 -17.31
N TYR A 992 8.99 16.21 -18.26
CA TYR A 992 8.67 15.89 -19.65
C TYR A 992 8.63 14.39 -19.93
N LEU A 993 7.53 13.89 -20.49
CA LEU A 993 7.32 12.47 -20.85
C LEU A 993 7.71 11.48 -19.74
N GLY A 994 7.44 11.84 -18.48
CA GLY A 994 7.74 10.98 -17.35
C GLY A 994 9.17 11.07 -16.80
N SER A 995 10.04 11.92 -17.35
CA SER A 995 11.42 12.15 -16.89
C SER A 995 11.68 13.62 -16.56
N ILE A 996 12.52 13.88 -15.57
CA ILE A 996 12.85 15.25 -15.16
C ILE A 996 13.94 15.78 -16.07
N VAL A 997 13.69 16.99 -16.55
CA VAL A 997 14.60 17.82 -17.31
C VAL A 997 14.89 19.05 -16.44
N GLN A 998 16.17 19.44 -16.32
CA GLN A 998 16.60 20.56 -15.47
C GLN A 998 17.35 21.57 -16.32
N SER A 999 17.17 22.87 -16.05
CA SER A 999 17.84 23.98 -16.75
C SER A 999 19.37 23.89 -16.64
N ASN A 1000 19.87 23.63 -15.44
CA ASN A 1000 21.31 23.40 -15.20
C ASN A 1000 21.80 22.06 -15.79
N GLY A 1001 20.88 21.15 -16.12
CA GLY A 1001 21.10 19.78 -16.57
C GLY A 1001 21.84 18.91 -15.54
N GLU A 1002 21.58 19.12 -14.26
CA GLU A 1002 21.84 18.14 -13.22
C GLU A 1002 20.88 16.95 -13.33
N CYS A 1003 21.27 15.83 -12.72
CA CYS A 1003 20.49 14.59 -12.74
C CYS A 1003 20.14 14.10 -11.34
N VAL A 1004 20.44 14.89 -10.29
CA VAL A 1004 20.24 14.48 -8.90
C VAL A 1004 18.75 14.30 -8.59
N ARG A 1005 17.91 15.22 -9.08
CA ARG A 1005 16.45 15.18 -8.91
C ARG A 1005 15.83 14.02 -9.66
N GLU A 1006 16.26 13.77 -10.89
CA GLU A 1006 15.85 12.61 -11.69
C GLU A 1006 16.17 11.30 -10.95
N VAL A 1007 17.39 11.14 -10.43
CA VAL A 1007 17.77 9.95 -9.64
C VAL A 1007 16.88 9.78 -8.40
N LYS A 1008 16.62 10.87 -7.65
CA LYS A 1008 15.73 10.82 -6.47
C LYS A 1008 14.32 10.35 -6.85
N LYS A 1009 13.77 10.85 -7.95
CA LYS A 1009 12.43 10.50 -8.42
C LYS A 1009 12.37 9.09 -9.01
N ARG A 1010 13.43 8.60 -9.67
CA ARG A 1010 13.55 7.19 -10.08
C ARG A 1010 13.59 6.25 -8.88
N VAL A 1011 14.33 6.61 -7.83
CA VAL A 1011 14.32 5.86 -6.57
C VAL A 1011 12.93 5.87 -5.94
N GLN A 1012 12.22 7.01 -5.94
CA GLN A 1012 10.85 7.10 -5.44
C GLN A 1012 9.87 6.26 -6.27
N ALA A 1013 10.00 6.26 -7.60
CA ALA A 1013 9.19 5.44 -8.50
C ALA A 1013 9.44 3.95 -8.25
N GLY A 1014 10.72 3.54 -8.14
CA GLY A 1014 11.13 2.19 -7.75
C GLY A 1014 10.56 1.79 -6.40
N ARG A 1015 10.71 2.64 -5.37
CA ARG A 1015 10.14 2.40 -4.04
C ARG A 1015 8.62 2.31 -4.06
N SER A 1016 7.94 3.12 -4.86
CA SER A 1016 6.49 3.05 -5.02
C SER A 1016 6.06 1.73 -5.68
N GLY A 1017 6.78 1.30 -6.73
CA GLY A 1017 6.61 -0.01 -7.34
C GLY A 1017 6.85 -1.15 -6.34
N TRP A 1018 7.94 -1.07 -5.58
CA TRP A 1018 8.30 -2.05 -4.56
C TRP A 1018 7.25 -2.12 -3.43
N ARG A 1019 6.76 -0.98 -2.94
CA ARG A 1019 5.68 -0.90 -1.93
C ARG A 1019 4.42 -1.63 -2.38
N ARG A 1020 4.04 -1.53 -3.67
CA ARG A 1020 2.86 -2.23 -4.23
C ARG A 1020 2.99 -3.75 -4.20
N VAL A 1021 4.22 -4.27 -4.21
CA VAL A 1021 4.50 -5.72 -4.24
C VAL A 1021 5.01 -6.27 -2.91
N THR A 1022 5.07 -5.45 -1.85
CA THR A 1022 5.52 -5.86 -0.50
C THR A 1022 4.80 -7.11 0.00
N GLY A 1023 3.51 -7.24 -0.24
CA GLY A 1023 2.77 -8.44 0.18
C GLY A 1023 3.30 -9.74 -0.43
N VAL A 1024 3.98 -9.71 -1.58
CA VAL A 1024 4.62 -10.88 -2.21
C VAL A 1024 6.12 -10.92 -1.87
N ILE A 1025 6.79 -9.77 -2.00
CA ILE A 1025 8.24 -9.67 -1.84
C ILE A 1025 8.69 -9.87 -0.38
N CYS A 1026 7.85 -9.52 0.60
CA CYS A 1026 8.15 -9.65 2.03
C CYS A 1026 7.56 -10.91 2.66
N ASP A 1027 6.88 -11.76 1.89
CA ASP A 1027 6.39 -13.05 2.40
C ASP A 1027 7.58 -14.02 2.52
N SER A 1028 7.74 -14.65 3.69
CA SER A 1028 8.82 -15.61 3.95
C SER A 1028 8.69 -16.89 3.12
N ARG A 1029 7.46 -17.23 2.70
CA ARG A 1029 7.17 -18.42 1.88
C ARG A 1029 7.55 -18.26 0.41
N VAL A 1030 7.90 -17.05 -0.02
CA VAL A 1030 8.26 -16.76 -1.41
C VAL A 1030 9.78 -16.93 -1.58
N SER A 1031 10.18 -17.74 -2.55
CA SER A 1031 11.60 -18.01 -2.82
C SER A 1031 12.37 -16.73 -3.20
N ALA A 1032 13.67 -16.68 -2.85
CA ALA A 1032 14.53 -15.54 -3.16
C ALA A 1032 14.64 -15.28 -4.68
N LYS A 1033 14.68 -16.34 -5.49
CA LYS A 1033 14.66 -16.28 -6.96
C LYS A 1033 13.41 -15.54 -7.47
N LEU A 1034 12.24 -15.86 -6.92
CA LEU A 1034 10.98 -15.22 -7.31
C LEU A 1034 10.90 -13.76 -6.83
N LYS A 1035 11.34 -13.47 -5.61
CA LYS A 1035 11.47 -12.08 -5.10
C LYS A 1035 12.34 -11.24 -6.04
N GLY A 1036 13.46 -11.81 -6.50
CA GLY A 1036 14.31 -11.21 -7.51
C GLY A 1036 13.61 -11.00 -8.86
N LYS A 1037 12.82 -11.98 -9.33
CA LYS A 1037 12.02 -11.84 -10.56
C LYS A 1037 10.99 -10.73 -10.46
N VAL A 1038 10.27 -10.62 -9.33
CA VAL A 1038 9.32 -9.52 -9.07
C VAL A 1038 10.03 -8.17 -9.14
N TYR A 1039 11.19 -8.07 -8.50
CA TYR A 1039 12.00 -6.86 -8.55
C TYR A 1039 12.42 -6.50 -9.99
N ARG A 1040 12.94 -7.47 -10.76
CA ARG A 1040 13.33 -7.27 -12.17
C ARG A 1040 12.17 -6.87 -13.09
N THR A 1041 10.96 -7.34 -12.77
CA THR A 1041 9.77 -7.14 -13.61
C THR A 1041 9.05 -5.83 -13.29
N VAL A 1042 8.93 -5.46 -12.01
CA VAL A 1042 8.09 -4.33 -11.57
C VAL A 1042 8.90 -3.13 -11.11
N VAL A 1043 9.97 -3.36 -10.35
CA VAL A 1043 10.71 -2.29 -9.65
C VAL A 1043 11.81 -1.72 -10.51
N ARG A 1044 12.64 -2.58 -11.09
CA ARG A 1044 13.80 -2.19 -11.90
C ARG A 1044 13.40 -1.36 -13.14
N PRO A 1045 12.37 -1.73 -13.95
CA PRO A 1045 12.01 -0.93 -15.11
C PRO A 1045 11.53 0.48 -14.73
N ALA A 1046 10.83 0.64 -13.60
CA ALA A 1046 10.42 1.94 -13.10
C ALA A 1046 11.61 2.83 -12.68
N MET A 1047 12.70 2.22 -12.19
CA MET A 1047 13.94 2.92 -11.87
C MET A 1047 14.78 3.23 -13.11
N LEU A 1048 14.77 2.35 -14.13
CA LEU A 1048 15.58 2.50 -15.34
C LEU A 1048 15.01 3.49 -16.34
N TYR A 1049 13.68 3.66 -16.40
CA TYR A 1049 13.02 4.49 -17.41
C TYR A 1049 13.66 5.88 -17.54
N GLY A 1050 14.13 6.23 -18.74
CA GLY A 1050 14.71 7.54 -19.04
C GLY A 1050 16.14 7.74 -18.54
N LEU A 1051 16.76 6.76 -17.87
CA LEU A 1051 18.19 6.83 -17.49
C LEU A 1051 19.12 6.50 -18.66
N GLU A 1052 18.62 5.82 -19.68
CA GLU A 1052 19.35 5.48 -20.91
C GLU A 1052 19.81 6.71 -21.71
N THR A 1053 19.20 7.88 -21.49
CA THR A 1053 19.55 9.16 -22.15
C THR A 1053 20.30 10.13 -21.22
N VAL A 1054 20.72 9.70 -20.02
CA VAL A 1054 21.33 10.58 -18.99
C VAL A 1054 22.80 10.25 -18.76
N ALA A 1055 23.66 11.27 -18.75
CA ALA A 1055 25.04 11.16 -18.31
C ALA A 1055 25.15 11.09 -16.75
N LEU A 1056 24.98 9.89 -16.18
CA LEU A 1056 25.10 9.70 -14.72
C LEU A 1056 26.55 9.71 -14.23
N SER A 1057 26.79 10.36 -13.09
CA SER A 1057 28.05 10.27 -12.34
C SER A 1057 28.17 8.97 -11.53
N LYS A 1058 29.41 8.55 -11.21
CA LYS A 1058 29.67 7.38 -10.35
C LYS A 1058 28.91 7.47 -9.00
N ARG A 1059 28.87 8.66 -8.39
CA ARG A 1059 28.13 8.92 -7.14
C ARG A 1059 26.61 8.73 -7.29
N GLN A 1060 26.04 9.11 -8.43
CA GLN A 1060 24.61 8.92 -8.71
C GLN A 1060 24.26 7.45 -8.97
N VAL A 1061 25.10 6.71 -9.70
CA VAL A 1061 24.95 5.27 -9.89
C VAL A 1061 25.01 4.54 -8.54
N ALA A 1062 25.96 4.88 -7.68
CA ALA A 1062 26.06 4.33 -6.34
C ALA A 1062 24.78 4.58 -5.51
N LYS A 1063 24.17 5.77 -5.60
CA LYS A 1063 22.88 6.05 -4.94
C LYS A 1063 21.74 5.13 -5.41
N LEU A 1064 21.67 4.82 -6.71
CA LEU A 1064 20.69 3.90 -7.27
C LEU A 1064 20.93 2.46 -6.80
N GLU A 1065 22.20 2.04 -6.77
CA GLU A 1065 22.59 0.72 -6.27
C GLU A 1065 22.31 0.53 -4.78
N VAL A 1066 22.56 1.57 -3.96
CA VAL A 1066 22.20 1.55 -2.54
C VAL A 1066 20.69 1.41 -2.37
N ALA A 1067 19.89 2.09 -3.19
CA ALA A 1067 18.44 1.95 -3.15
C ALA A 1067 17.98 0.53 -3.56
N GLU A 1068 18.55 -0.04 -4.62
CA GLU A 1068 18.33 -1.43 -5.04
C GLU A 1068 18.65 -2.40 -3.89
N LEU A 1069 19.87 -2.30 -3.32
CA LEU A 1069 20.32 -3.20 -2.28
C LEU A 1069 19.48 -3.10 -1.01
N LYS A 1070 19.05 -1.90 -0.60
CA LYS A 1070 18.13 -1.73 0.53
C LYS A 1070 16.81 -2.48 0.29
N MET A 1071 16.26 -2.39 -0.93
CA MET A 1071 15.02 -3.11 -1.28
C MET A 1071 15.23 -4.63 -1.32
N LEU A 1072 16.31 -5.11 -1.91
CA LEU A 1072 16.61 -6.56 -1.98
C LEU A 1072 16.89 -7.16 -0.60
N ARG A 1073 17.70 -6.49 0.22
CA ARG A 1073 17.97 -6.90 1.61
C ARG A 1073 16.69 -7.08 2.42
N PHE A 1074 15.82 -6.07 2.38
CA PHE A 1074 14.54 -6.12 3.06
C PHE A 1074 13.67 -7.27 2.55
N SER A 1075 13.68 -7.52 1.24
CA SER A 1075 12.93 -8.62 0.61
C SER A 1075 13.38 -10.00 1.12
N LEU A 1076 14.68 -10.15 1.39
CA LEU A 1076 15.29 -11.38 1.87
C LEU A 1076 15.32 -11.48 3.40
N GLY A 1077 14.80 -10.50 4.14
CA GLY A 1077 14.85 -10.48 5.61
C GLY A 1077 16.27 -10.28 6.18
N VAL A 1078 17.21 -9.77 5.37
CA VAL A 1078 18.61 -9.58 5.75
C VAL A 1078 18.84 -8.13 6.16
N THR A 1079 19.45 -7.90 7.32
CA THR A 1079 19.86 -6.56 7.75
C THR A 1079 21.34 -6.30 7.45
N THR A 1080 21.77 -5.04 7.58
CA THR A 1080 23.21 -4.71 7.49
C THR A 1080 24.04 -5.27 8.63
N MET A 1081 23.42 -5.59 9.78
CA MET A 1081 24.10 -6.21 10.92
C MET A 1081 24.53 -7.65 10.63
N ASN A 1082 23.86 -8.33 9.71
CA ASN A 1082 24.18 -9.70 9.31
C ASN A 1082 25.51 -9.79 8.53
N LYS A 1083 26.18 -8.66 8.22
CA LYS A 1083 27.46 -8.57 7.51
C LYS A 1083 27.55 -9.36 6.18
N ILE A 1084 26.40 -9.59 5.52
CA ILE A 1084 26.34 -10.32 4.24
C ILE A 1084 26.79 -9.44 3.07
N ARG A 1085 27.73 -9.97 2.25
CA ARG A 1085 28.27 -9.31 1.05
C ARG A 1085 27.18 -9.00 0.03
N ASN A 1086 27.32 -7.86 -0.66
CA ASN A 1086 26.36 -7.41 -1.68
C ASN A 1086 26.27 -8.37 -2.87
N GLU A 1087 27.39 -8.98 -3.26
CA GLU A 1087 27.45 -9.99 -4.33
C GLU A 1087 26.54 -11.18 -4.01
N PHE A 1088 26.57 -11.66 -2.77
CA PHE A 1088 25.77 -12.79 -2.32
C PHE A 1088 24.27 -12.48 -2.39
N ILE A 1089 23.83 -11.32 -1.86
CA ILE A 1089 22.43 -10.87 -1.91
C ILE A 1089 21.91 -10.84 -3.36
N ARG A 1090 22.72 -10.31 -4.28
CA ARG A 1090 22.40 -10.26 -5.70
C ARG A 1090 22.37 -11.64 -6.34
N GLY A 1091 23.31 -12.52 -5.97
CA GLY A 1091 23.36 -13.92 -6.38
C GLY A 1091 22.11 -14.69 -5.95
N THR A 1092 21.75 -14.64 -4.67
CA THR A 1092 20.55 -15.29 -4.12
C THR A 1092 19.25 -14.82 -4.78
N ALA A 1093 19.17 -13.53 -5.15
CA ALA A 1093 18.02 -12.99 -5.87
C ALA A 1093 18.11 -13.18 -7.40
N HIS A 1094 19.21 -13.70 -7.95
CA HIS A 1094 19.50 -13.73 -9.39
C HIS A 1094 19.37 -12.36 -10.07
N VAL A 1095 19.89 -11.32 -9.41
CA VAL A 1095 19.76 -9.92 -9.82
C VAL A 1095 21.15 -9.38 -10.17
N ARG A 1096 21.37 -9.03 -11.45
CA ARG A 1096 22.59 -8.30 -11.87
C ARG A 1096 22.67 -6.91 -11.25
N CYS A 1097 23.88 -6.36 -11.10
CA CYS A 1097 24.10 -5.02 -10.59
C CYS A 1097 23.31 -3.94 -11.36
N PHE A 1098 22.73 -2.97 -10.65
CA PHE A 1098 21.98 -1.89 -11.28
C PHE A 1098 22.84 -1.05 -12.24
N GLY A 1099 24.08 -0.69 -11.85
CA GLY A 1099 24.98 0.08 -12.71
C GLY A 1099 25.24 -0.58 -14.06
N ASP A 1100 25.46 -1.89 -14.07
CA ASP A 1100 25.65 -2.66 -15.32
C ASP A 1100 24.39 -2.64 -16.19
N LYS A 1101 23.20 -2.67 -15.57
CA LYS A 1101 21.93 -2.58 -16.32
C LYS A 1101 21.67 -1.20 -16.89
N VAL A 1102 22.09 -0.13 -16.21
CA VAL A 1102 22.06 1.23 -16.77
C VAL A 1102 23.01 1.33 -17.97
N ARG A 1103 24.23 0.80 -17.85
CA ARG A 1103 25.20 0.73 -18.96
C ARG A 1103 24.63 -0.03 -20.16
N GLU A 1104 24.12 -1.23 -19.93
CA GLU A 1104 23.50 -2.07 -20.96
C GLU A 1104 22.35 -1.34 -21.66
N ALA A 1105 21.49 -0.64 -20.91
CA ALA A 1105 20.39 0.15 -21.48
C ALA A 1105 20.90 1.33 -22.33
N ARG A 1106 21.90 2.08 -21.84
CA ARG A 1106 22.50 3.21 -22.57
C ARG A 1106 23.15 2.76 -23.88
N LEU A 1107 23.91 1.67 -23.86
CA LEU A 1107 24.57 1.14 -25.06
C LEU A 1107 23.58 0.54 -26.05
N ARG A 1108 22.53 -0.14 -25.59
CA ARG A 1108 21.42 -0.57 -26.46
C ARG A 1108 20.74 0.62 -27.13
N TRP A 1109 20.48 1.69 -26.37
CA TRP A 1109 19.93 2.93 -26.89
C TRP A 1109 20.87 3.58 -27.91
N PHE A 1110 22.15 3.73 -27.59
CA PHE A 1110 23.14 4.27 -28.52
C PHE A 1110 23.24 3.43 -29.81
N GLY A 1111 23.28 2.10 -29.69
CA GLY A 1111 23.24 1.20 -30.85
C GLY A 1111 21.95 1.32 -31.65
N HIS A 1112 20.81 1.56 -31.01
CA HIS A 1112 19.55 1.87 -31.70
C HIS A 1112 19.71 3.13 -32.55
N VAL A 1113 20.23 4.22 -31.97
CA VAL A 1113 20.45 5.48 -32.68
C VAL A 1113 21.43 5.30 -33.85
N GLN A 1114 22.52 4.56 -33.67
CA GLN A 1114 23.53 4.31 -34.72
C GLN A 1114 23.00 3.52 -35.91
N ARG A 1115 22.06 2.59 -35.71
CA ARG A 1115 21.44 1.78 -36.78
C ARG A 1115 20.37 2.53 -37.59
N ARG A 1116 20.00 3.75 -37.18
CA ARG A 1116 19.01 4.56 -37.89
C ARG A 1116 19.66 5.36 -39.02
N ASP A 1117 18.82 5.81 -39.94
CA ASP A 1117 19.16 6.70 -41.04
C ASP A 1117 19.70 8.05 -40.55
N MET A 1118 20.26 8.83 -41.48
CA MET A 1118 20.95 10.09 -41.17
C MET A 1118 19.99 11.21 -40.79
N ASN A 1119 18.75 11.15 -41.28
CA ASN A 1119 17.71 12.16 -41.08
C ASN A 1119 17.01 11.99 -39.72
N TYR A 1120 17.03 10.77 -39.17
CA TYR A 1120 16.52 10.48 -37.85
C TYR A 1120 17.12 11.39 -36.77
N ILE A 1121 16.24 11.95 -35.94
CA ILE A 1121 16.57 13.01 -34.97
C ILE A 1121 17.75 12.65 -34.07
N GLY A 1122 17.85 11.40 -33.60
CA GLY A 1122 18.94 10.99 -32.73
C GLY A 1122 20.30 11.09 -33.42
N ARG A 1123 20.37 10.83 -34.73
CA ARG A 1123 21.59 10.95 -35.54
C ARG A 1123 21.93 12.42 -35.81
N ARG A 1124 20.93 13.24 -36.17
CA ARG A 1124 21.11 14.69 -36.31
C ARG A 1124 21.62 15.34 -35.03
N MET A 1125 21.06 14.99 -33.87
CA MET A 1125 21.48 15.53 -32.57
C MET A 1125 22.88 15.11 -32.16
N LEU A 1126 23.35 13.92 -32.54
CA LEU A 1126 24.73 13.49 -32.28
C LEU A 1126 25.74 14.28 -33.12
N ARG A 1127 25.34 14.78 -34.29
CA ARG A 1127 26.21 15.55 -35.22
C ARG A 1127 26.15 17.04 -35.04
N MET A 1128 25.03 17.57 -34.54
CA MET A 1128 24.83 19.00 -34.32
C MET A 1128 26.02 19.59 -33.55
N GLU A 1129 26.63 20.65 -34.06
CA GLU A 1129 27.73 21.33 -33.37
C GLU A 1129 27.19 22.24 -32.25
N PRO A 1130 27.91 22.36 -31.11
CA PRO A 1130 27.51 23.30 -30.06
C PRO A 1130 27.64 24.75 -30.57
N PRO A 1131 26.71 25.66 -30.20
CA PRO A 1131 26.67 27.03 -30.73
C PRO A 1131 27.77 27.96 -30.16
N GLY A 1132 28.80 27.41 -29.54
CA GLY A 1132 29.86 28.15 -28.87
C GLY A 1132 30.93 27.23 -28.28
N ARG A 1133 31.89 27.83 -27.55
CA ARG A 1133 33.02 27.10 -26.95
C ARG A 1133 32.65 26.55 -25.58
N ARG A 1134 33.18 25.35 -25.27
CA ARG A 1134 33.03 24.71 -23.97
C ARG A 1134 33.78 25.49 -22.88
N LYS A 1135 33.12 25.72 -21.75
CA LYS A 1135 33.72 26.35 -20.56
C LYS A 1135 35.02 25.62 -20.15
N ARG A 1136 36.10 26.39 -19.96
CA ARG A 1136 37.41 25.89 -19.45
C ARG A 1136 37.29 25.44 -17.98
N GLY A 1137 38.08 24.44 -17.58
CA GLY A 1137 38.10 23.91 -16.21
C GLY A 1137 37.47 22.51 -16.07
N ARG A 1138 36.50 22.34 -15.15
CA ARG A 1138 35.78 21.08 -14.90
C ARG A 1138 34.38 21.09 -15.55
N PRO A 1139 34.26 20.91 -16.88
CA PRO A 1139 32.98 20.94 -17.55
C PRO A 1139 32.13 19.72 -17.18
N ARG A 1140 30.80 19.86 -17.31
CA ARG A 1140 29.87 18.76 -17.10
C ARG A 1140 30.10 17.64 -18.12
N ARG A 1141 29.86 16.40 -17.70
CA ARG A 1141 30.01 15.20 -18.54
C ARG A 1141 28.95 15.20 -19.63
N ARG A 1142 29.35 14.90 -20.87
CA ARG A 1142 28.42 14.74 -22.00
C ARG A 1142 27.88 13.32 -22.07
N PHE A 1143 26.75 13.15 -22.74
CA PHE A 1143 26.22 11.82 -23.05
C PHE A 1143 27.28 10.94 -23.74
N MET A 1144 27.95 11.48 -24.77
CA MET A 1144 28.98 10.77 -25.53
C MET A 1144 30.23 10.44 -24.71
N ASP A 1145 30.58 11.26 -23.71
CA ASP A 1145 31.72 10.96 -22.83
C ASP A 1145 31.44 9.69 -22.01
N VAL A 1146 30.20 9.52 -21.50
CA VAL A 1146 29.80 8.32 -20.76
C VAL A 1146 29.67 7.10 -21.67
N VAL A 1147 29.19 7.26 -22.90
CA VAL A 1147 29.11 6.16 -23.89
C VAL A 1147 30.50 5.61 -24.20
N ARG A 1148 31.50 6.48 -24.43
CA ARG A 1148 32.88 6.04 -24.68
C ARG A 1148 33.46 5.28 -23.48
N GLU A 1149 33.27 5.78 -22.26
CA GLU A 1149 33.68 5.06 -21.05
C GLU A 1149 32.99 3.70 -20.91
N ASP A 1150 31.69 3.64 -21.22
CA ASP A 1150 30.91 2.40 -21.16
C ASP A 1150 31.38 1.37 -22.22
N MET A 1151 31.79 1.82 -23.41
CA MET A 1151 32.40 0.96 -24.44
C MET A 1151 33.77 0.43 -23.99
N GLN A 1152 34.62 1.30 -23.43
CA GLN A 1152 35.93 0.90 -22.90
C GLN A 1152 35.82 -0.12 -21.74
N CYS A 1153 34.74 -0.04 -20.95
CA CYS A 1153 34.48 -1.02 -19.89
C CYS A 1153 34.09 -2.40 -20.44
N ILE A 1154 33.56 -2.48 -21.67
CA ILE A 1154 33.21 -3.75 -22.32
C ILE A 1154 34.41 -4.32 -23.06
N SER A 1155 35.25 -3.50 -23.69
CA SER A 1155 36.46 -3.98 -24.38
C SER A 1155 37.55 -4.50 -23.44
N LYS A 1156 37.45 -4.25 -22.13
CA LYS A 1156 38.38 -4.73 -21.09
C LYS A 1156 37.91 -6.00 -20.37
N LYS A 1157 36.79 -6.58 -20.77
CA LYS A 1157 36.26 -7.87 -20.30
C LYS A 1157 36.21 -8.82 -21.48
#